data_AF-A0A8H6CUC6-F1
#
_entry.id   AF-A0A8H6CUC6-F1
#
_cell.length_a   1.000
_cell.length_b   1.000
_cell.length_c   1.000
_cell.angle_alpha   90.00
_cell.angle_beta   90.00
_cell.angle_gamma   90.00
#
_symmetry.space_group_name_H-M   'P 1'
#
loop_
_entity.id
_entity.type
_entity.pdbx_description
1 polymer ?
#
loop_
_entity_poly.entity_id
_entity_poly.type
_entity_poly.pdbx_seq_one_letter_code
_entity_poly.pdbx_strand_id
1 'polypeptide(L)'
;MGVRVAATGAVIKLFSGVYEVAVQHLTSQGFHWIHTPALINYRNPGDNDYFSVNYPEGRDVWLTQTGEYHLFMALSAGLERVLDISTVFRQEKEVTTRHLTEFTALEVVFNLRHDWEEVLHHVESLFIYIIQGLQKREKYTRLPSLAKRLHSTAGQFSLGIDANGHLPRVKFNEAKSLLRERLGFVESHDQDDLTKEEEKALGQYLASTESEFGPPTDLFLLTRFPKHLRTYNVKPTKEDPSITYGFDAILGGQDACTGFQAIHNHQELRAAMLARKPPLNPDDEMWRPWLGSYEAGAPPQGGFGMTIPAQDVSHSNACPTQTQEPEDPSPGDHQYPNLSGIRAFLLVAVVSIAALLTVLNSQSIVIILPELGNAMRIPSSRQQLVVSIYNISTGSVMLLWGRLADVYGRRLGFLSGSVIFTLSTLCLPWPRYEIPFYVLRAVQGMSAAAIMPSGIGIMASTFAPGPSRNMAFIAMSAMASLGSVVGSLLGGFVGSTLGWKWVFWIPSVVSAFTTAAGWFVTAGHTMRIAPQGTTENAESSKKPYVDWIGGGLISTSLTLLLVAITQGNVSGWSTPWIPPLLVVSVLLLGGFIFYQRRLETDPDRIPLIPQEDQSLGGGLLQTVNNVGRALGLAIATAIQTAIAGDTNDEQGSNLYLNGLRAAQWFNFTLAVTGILLALVFFRGLGKS
;
A
#
# COMPACT_ATOMS: atom_id res chain seq x y z
N MET A 1 -10.15 11.51 -14.59
CA MET A 1 -11.28 10.96 -15.38
C MET A 1 -10.86 10.18 -16.65
N GLY A 2 -9.64 10.33 -17.19
CA GLY A 2 -9.24 9.73 -18.48
C GLY A 2 -9.12 8.19 -18.53
N VAL A 3 -8.73 7.52 -17.44
CA VAL A 3 -8.49 6.05 -17.43
C VAL A 3 -9.76 5.22 -17.68
N ARG A 4 -10.95 5.78 -17.43
CA ARG A 4 -12.25 5.09 -17.66
C ARG A 4 -12.66 5.09 -19.13
N VAL A 5 -12.02 5.90 -19.99
CA VAL A 5 -12.30 5.92 -21.43
C VAL A 5 -11.79 4.62 -22.03
N ALA A 6 -12.65 3.91 -22.78
CA ALA A 6 -12.33 2.59 -23.33
C ALA A 6 -11.04 2.58 -24.18
N ALA A 7 -10.75 3.68 -24.89
CA ALA A 7 -9.52 3.83 -25.66
C ALA A 7 -8.27 3.98 -24.77
N THR A 8 -8.33 4.80 -23.73
CA THR A 8 -7.24 4.94 -22.73
C THR A 8 -7.02 3.61 -21.99
N GLY A 9 -8.10 2.94 -21.59
CA GLY A 9 -8.04 1.60 -20.99
C GLY A 9 -7.45 0.55 -21.93
N ALA A 10 -7.64 0.68 -23.25
CA ALA A 10 -7.00 -0.21 -24.23
C ALA A 10 -5.49 0.01 -24.32
N VAL A 11 -5.04 1.27 -24.29
CA VAL A 11 -3.62 1.64 -24.26
C VAL A 11 -2.94 1.10 -22.98
N ILE A 12 -3.54 1.28 -21.81
CA ILE A 12 -3.01 0.76 -20.54
C ILE A 12 -2.91 -0.77 -20.56
N LYS A 13 -3.91 -1.46 -21.11
CA LYS A 13 -3.88 -2.93 -21.27
C LYS A 13 -2.79 -3.39 -22.24
N LEU A 14 -2.50 -2.62 -23.29
CA LEU A 14 -1.37 -2.89 -24.19
C LEU A 14 -0.03 -2.70 -23.47
N PHE A 15 0.13 -1.66 -22.65
CA PHE A 15 1.33 -1.49 -21.82
C PHE A 15 1.52 -2.64 -20.84
N SER A 16 0.46 -3.06 -20.14
CA SER A 16 0.49 -4.27 -19.32
C SER A 16 0.94 -5.50 -20.12
N GLY A 17 0.50 -5.62 -21.37
CA GLY A 17 0.94 -6.67 -22.28
C GLY A 17 2.41 -6.61 -22.65
N VAL A 18 2.99 -5.41 -22.83
CA VAL A 18 4.43 -5.25 -23.08
C VAL A 18 5.22 -5.87 -21.93
N TYR A 19 4.91 -5.52 -20.67
CA TYR A 19 5.60 -6.08 -19.50
C TYR A 19 5.45 -7.61 -19.41
N GLU A 20 4.21 -8.11 -19.51
CA GLU A 20 3.94 -9.54 -19.40
C GLU A 20 4.73 -10.36 -20.44
N VAL A 21 4.70 -9.90 -21.69
CA VAL A 21 5.32 -10.61 -22.82
C VAL A 21 6.85 -10.49 -22.74
N ALA A 22 7.39 -9.32 -22.36
CA ALA A 22 8.82 -9.11 -22.19
C ALA A 22 9.41 -10.01 -21.09
N VAL A 23 8.80 -10.02 -19.90
CA VAL A 23 9.25 -10.86 -18.78
C VAL A 23 9.17 -12.34 -19.16
N GLN A 24 8.10 -12.77 -19.83
CA GLN A 24 7.98 -14.15 -20.29
C GLN A 24 9.10 -14.55 -21.25
N HIS A 25 9.47 -13.69 -22.20
CA HIS A 25 10.57 -13.94 -23.13
C HIS A 25 11.90 -14.06 -22.40
N LEU A 26 12.24 -13.05 -21.60
CA LEU A 26 13.53 -12.98 -20.91
C LEU A 26 13.70 -14.12 -19.89
N THR A 27 12.67 -14.42 -19.10
CA THR A 27 12.72 -15.55 -18.16
C THR A 27 12.86 -16.90 -18.88
N SER A 28 12.25 -17.07 -20.06
CA SER A 28 12.44 -18.28 -20.88
C SER A 28 13.89 -18.42 -21.40
N GLN A 29 14.62 -17.31 -21.50
CA GLN A 29 16.05 -17.27 -21.83
C GLN A 29 16.96 -17.32 -20.61
N GLY A 30 16.41 -17.60 -19.42
CA GLY A 30 17.18 -17.78 -18.18
C GLY A 30 17.59 -16.49 -17.49
N PHE A 31 16.94 -15.36 -17.79
CA PHE A 31 17.15 -14.13 -17.03
C PHE A 31 16.51 -14.21 -15.65
N HIS A 32 17.23 -13.74 -14.64
CA HIS A 32 16.72 -13.57 -13.29
C HIS A 32 16.17 -12.15 -13.12
N TRP A 33 14.90 -12.05 -12.72
CA TRP A 33 14.32 -10.78 -12.35
C TRP A 33 14.76 -10.39 -10.94
N ILE A 34 15.49 -9.29 -10.83
CA ILE A 34 15.94 -8.70 -9.57
C ILE A 34 15.40 -7.28 -9.44
N HIS A 35 15.40 -6.73 -8.22
CA HIS A 35 14.93 -5.37 -7.96
C HIS A 35 16.10 -4.50 -7.53
N THR A 36 16.35 -3.42 -8.29
CA THR A 36 17.37 -2.44 -7.95
C THR A 36 16.77 -1.33 -7.07
N PRO A 37 17.54 -0.73 -6.14
CA PRO A 37 17.03 0.29 -5.25
C PRO A 37 16.76 1.61 -5.99
N ALA A 38 15.58 2.19 -5.76
CA ALA A 38 15.23 3.52 -6.29
C ALA A 38 15.94 4.66 -5.54
N LEU A 39 16.32 4.43 -4.28
CA LEU A 39 17.09 5.36 -3.46
C LEU A 39 18.57 4.97 -3.50
N ILE A 40 19.42 5.88 -3.97
CA ILE A 40 20.85 5.64 -4.11
C ILE A 40 21.64 6.68 -3.31
N ASN A 41 22.79 6.26 -2.78
CA ASN A 41 23.76 7.12 -2.11
C ASN A 41 24.97 7.43 -3.01
N TYR A 42 24.80 7.28 -4.32
CA TYR A 42 25.77 7.62 -5.34
C TYR A 42 25.10 8.39 -6.47
N ARG A 43 25.89 9.01 -7.34
CA ARG A 43 25.43 9.59 -8.60
C ARG A 43 26.15 8.88 -9.74
N ASN A 44 25.45 8.62 -10.84
CA ASN A 44 26.05 8.03 -12.02
C ASN A 44 27.21 8.90 -12.50
N PRO A 45 28.38 8.32 -12.82
CA PRO A 45 29.53 9.12 -13.20
C PRO A 45 29.26 9.98 -14.42
N GLY A 46 29.24 11.30 -14.20
CA GLY A 46 29.08 12.28 -15.26
C GLY A 46 27.70 12.89 -15.41
N ASP A 47 26.72 12.42 -14.62
CA ASP A 47 25.40 13.02 -14.51
C ASP A 47 25.34 13.90 -13.26
N ASN A 48 24.71 15.06 -13.38
CA ASN A 48 24.63 16.06 -12.29
C ASN A 48 23.20 16.39 -11.85
N ASP A 49 22.20 16.03 -12.66
CA ASP A 49 20.81 16.46 -12.49
C ASP A 49 19.99 15.36 -11.78
N TYR A 50 19.96 15.40 -10.44
CA TYR A 50 19.29 14.40 -9.59
C TYR A 50 18.23 15.02 -8.69
N PHE A 51 17.15 14.29 -8.44
CA PHE A 51 16.24 14.60 -7.34
C PHE A 51 16.87 14.16 -6.02
N SER A 52 17.11 15.12 -5.11
CA SER A 52 17.57 14.84 -3.75
C SER A 52 16.40 14.47 -2.84
N VAL A 53 16.66 13.53 -1.94
CA VAL A 53 15.68 13.05 -0.95
C VAL A 53 16.18 13.44 0.43
N ASN A 54 15.32 14.08 1.22
CA ASN A 54 15.63 14.38 2.62
C ASN A 54 15.60 13.09 3.45
N TYR A 55 16.76 12.47 3.61
CA TYR A 55 16.92 11.21 4.33
C TYR A 55 17.31 11.46 5.80
N PRO A 56 16.75 10.71 6.77
CA PRO A 56 17.12 10.86 8.18
C PRO A 56 18.63 10.78 8.42
N GLU A 57 19.11 11.45 9.46
CA GLU A 57 20.53 11.54 9.84
C GLU A 57 21.41 12.39 8.89
N GLY A 58 20.81 13.15 7.97
CA GLY A 58 21.53 14.10 7.11
C GLY A 58 22.42 13.42 6.06
N ARG A 59 22.05 12.21 5.63
CA ARG A 59 22.75 11.49 4.57
C ARG A 59 22.30 11.99 3.20
N ASP A 60 23.24 12.15 2.27
CA ASP A 60 22.93 12.46 0.89
C ASP A 60 22.34 11.23 0.18
N VAL A 61 21.09 11.37 -0.27
CA VAL A 61 20.34 10.33 -0.98
C VAL A 61 19.66 10.96 -2.18
N TRP A 62 19.69 10.24 -3.31
CA TRP A 62 19.08 10.65 -4.56
C TRP A 62 18.15 9.59 -5.11
N LEU A 63 17.23 10.00 -5.98
CA LEU A 63 16.46 9.07 -6.80
C LEU A 63 17.28 8.62 -8.01
N THR A 64 17.26 7.31 -8.29
CA THR A 64 18.07 6.73 -9.35
C THR A 64 17.58 7.12 -10.75
N GLN A 65 18.53 7.37 -11.65
CA GLN A 65 18.24 7.59 -13.07
C GLN A 65 18.27 6.30 -13.89
N THR A 66 18.84 5.22 -13.32
CA THR A 66 18.99 3.89 -13.95
C THR A 66 19.35 2.83 -12.90
N GLY A 67 18.86 1.61 -13.05
CA GLY A 67 19.28 0.44 -12.28
C GLY A 67 20.55 -0.23 -12.83
N GLU A 68 21.01 0.15 -14.02
CA GLU A 68 22.09 -0.51 -14.78
C GLU A 68 23.36 -0.78 -13.94
N TYR A 69 23.78 0.16 -13.10
CA TYR A 69 24.96 0.02 -12.24
C TYR A 69 24.83 -1.15 -11.26
N HIS A 70 23.65 -1.32 -10.64
CA HIS A 70 23.37 -2.44 -9.74
C HIS A 70 23.26 -3.75 -10.52
N LEU A 71 22.69 -3.72 -11.72
CA LEU A 71 22.59 -4.89 -12.59
C LEU A 71 23.98 -5.39 -13.00
N PHE A 72 24.90 -4.49 -13.39
CA PHE A 72 26.30 -4.87 -13.67
C PHE A 72 27.01 -5.44 -12.43
N MET A 73 26.80 -4.84 -11.25
CA MET A 73 27.36 -5.40 -10.02
C MET A 73 26.80 -6.80 -9.70
N ALA A 74 25.54 -7.07 -10.03
CA ALA A 74 24.92 -8.38 -9.88
C ALA A 74 25.59 -9.43 -10.79
N LEU A 75 26.01 -9.05 -12.00
CA LEU A 75 26.79 -9.94 -12.88
C LEU A 75 28.12 -10.35 -12.24
N SER A 76 28.83 -9.40 -11.63
CA SER A 76 30.06 -9.69 -10.87
C SER A 76 29.82 -10.55 -9.62
N ALA A 77 28.58 -10.61 -9.12
CA ALA A 77 28.18 -11.52 -8.05
C ALA A 77 27.78 -12.93 -8.55
N GLY A 78 27.96 -13.22 -9.84
CA GLY A 78 27.71 -14.53 -10.45
C GLY A 78 26.29 -14.71 -11.03
N LEU A 79 25.47 -13.67 -11.05
CA LEU A 79 24.15 -13.71 -11.70
C LEU A 79 24.33 -13.47 -13.20
N GLU A 80 24.59 -14.50 -14.00
CA GLU A 80 25.00 -14.38 -15.42
C GLU A 80 24.05 -13.56 -16.32
N ARG A 81 22.75 -13.48 -15.97
CA ARG A 81 21.70 -12.82 -16.76
C ARG A 81 20.66 -12.22 -15.81
N VAL A 82 20.49 -10.91 -15.85
CA VAL A 82 19.58 -10.19 -14.95
C VAL A 82 18.72 -9.18 -15.70
N LEU A 83 17.50 -8.98 -15.22
CA LEU A 83 16.63 -7.90 -15.64
C LEU A 83 16.04 -7.20 -14.42
N ASP A 84 15.70 -5.93 -14.58
CA ASP A 84 14.85 -5.19 -13.65
C ASP A 84 13.80 -4.39 -14.42
N ILE A 85 12.64 -4.24 -13.78
CA ILE A 85 11.57 -3.34 -14.20
C ILE A 85 11.35 -2.39 -13.04
N SER A 86 11.91 -1.20 -13.14
CA SER A 86 11.94 -0.24 -12.05
C SER A 86 11.56 1.15 -12.53
N THR A 87 11.12 1.96 -11.56
CA THR A 87 10.88 3.38 -11.79
C THR A 87 12.21 4.11 -11.77
N VAL A 88 12.47 4.86 -12.84
CA VAL A 88 13.63 5.72 -12.99
C VAL A 88 13.19 7.18 -13.06
N PHE A 89 14.09 8.07 -12.62
CA PHE A 89 13.79 9.48 -12.48
C PHE A 89 14.79 10.31 -13.30
N ARG A 90 14.29 11.28 -14.06
CA ARG A 90 15.13 12.23 -14.81
C ARG A 90 14.71 13.65 -14.48
N GLN A 91 15.68 14.47 -14.10
CA GLN A 91 15.42 15.88 -13.85
C GLN A 91 15.49 16.65 -15.17
N GLU A 92 14.43 16.51 -15.97
CA GLU A 92 14.28 17.21 -17.24
C GLU A 92 14.14 18.71 -17.02
N LYS A 93 14.94 19.52 -17.73
CA LYS A 93 14.93 20.99 -17.59
C LYS A 93 13.82 21.65 -18.41
N GLU A 94 13.31 20.95 -19.41
CA GLU A 94 12.30 21.44 -20.34
C GLU A 94 11.12 20.46 -20.42
N VAL A 95 9.90 20.99 -20.36
CA VAL A 95 8.69 20.18 -20.57
C VAL A 95 8.52 19.95 -22.07
N THR A 96 8.58 18.69 -22.48
CA THR A 96 8.37 18.28 -23.87
C THR A 96 7.29 17.21 -23.93
N THR A 97 6.76 16.93 -25.12
CA THR A 97 5.75 15.87 -25.31
C THR A 97 6.30 14.44 -25.22
N ARG A 98 7.61 14.27 -25.03
CA ARG A 98 8.30 12.96 -25.04
C ARG A 98 9.00 12.61 -23.73
N HIS A 99 9.50 13.61 -23.01
CA HIS A 99 10.28 13.38 -21.80
C HIS A 99 9.38 13.44 -20.56
N LEU A 100 9.52 12.43 -19.70
CA LEU A 100 8.87 12.35 -18.39
C LEU A 100 9.95 12.41 -17.31
N THR A 101 9.61 13.04 -16.18
CA THR A 101 10.52 13.10 -15.03
C THR A 101 10.52 11.82 -14.21
N GLU A 102 9.47 11.02 -14.33
CA GLU A 102 9.31 9.70 -13.74
C GLU A 102 8.73 8.76 -14.80
N PHE A 103 9.40 7.62 -15.03
CA PHE A 103 8.92 6.60 -15.94
C PHE A 103 9.44 5.22 -15.56
N THR A 104 8.81 4.17 -16.10
CA THR A 104 9.24 2.80 -15.87
C THR A 104 10.18 2.35 -16.99
N ALA A 105 11.35 1.87 -16.61
CA ALA A 105 12.31 1.27 -17.53
C ALA A 105 12.34 -0.25 -17.36
N LEU A 106 12.50 -0.97 -18.46
CA LEU A 106 12.95 -2.36 -18.47
C LEU A 106 14.43 -2.36 -18.83
N GLU A 107 15.27 -2.77 -17.90
CA GLU A 107 16.72 -2.83 -18.06
C GLU A 107 17.18 -4.28 -18.01
N VAL A 108 18.02 -4.65 -18.98
CA VAL A 108 18.45 -6.03 -19.20
C VAL A 108 19.97 -6.02 -19.34
N VAL A 109 20.65 -6.81 -18.52
CA VAL A 109 22.12 -6.91 -18.52
C VAL A 109 22.56 -8.36 -18.36
N PHE A 110 23.59 -8.77 -19.09
CA PHE A 110 24.06 -10.15 -19.08
C PHE A 110 25.54 -10.31 -19.48
N ASN A 111 26.09 -11.48 -19.13
CA ASN A 111 27.41 -11.92 -19.54
C ASN A 111 27.43 -12.34 -21.00
N LEU A 112 28.37 -11.79 -21.76
CA LEU A 112 28.66 -12.15 -23.14
C LEU A 112 29.56 -13.38 -23.17
N ARG A 113 29.23 -14.35 -24.03
CA ARG A 113 30.02 -15.59 -24.18
C ARG A 113 30.98 -15.52 -25.37
N HIS A 114 30.57 -14.85 -26.45
CA HIS A 114 31.30 -14.77 -27.71
C HIS A 114 31.63 -13.31 -28.04
N ASP A 115 30.61 -12.52 -28.40
CA ASP A 115 30.78 -11.14 -28.85
C ASP A 115 29.51 -10.30 -28.64
N TRP A 116 29.58 -9.04 -29.07
CA TRP A 116 28.52 -8.06 -28.90
C TRP A 116 27.25 -8.34 -29.73
N GLU A 117 27.32 -9.23 -30.74
CA GLU A 117 26.15 -9.61 -31.54
C GLU A 117 25.09 -10.29 -30.66
N GLU A 118 25.49 -10.88 -29.54
CA GLU A 118 24.55 -11.37 -28.53
C GLU A 118 23.67 -10.26 -27.97
N VAL A 119 24.19 -9.04 -27.78
CA VAL A 119 23.42 -7.87 -27.35
C VAL A 119 22.35 -7.53 -28.38
N LEU A 120 22.73 -7.45 -29.66
CA LEU A 120 21.80 -7.20 -30.76
C LEU A 120 20.73 -8.30 -30.87
N HIS A 121 21.14 -9.56 -30.80
CA HIS A 121 20.21 -10.69 -30.89
C HIS A 121 19.17 -10.67 -29.76
N HIS A 122 19.58 -10.35 -28.52
CA HIS A 122 18.66 -10.32 -27.39
C HIS A 122 17.64 -9.17 -27.53
N VAL A 123 18.08 -7.96 -27.91
CA VAL A 123 17.15 -6.84 -28.11
C VAL A 123 16.20 -7.08 -29.29
N GLU A 124 16.69 -7.62 -30.41
CA GLU A 124 15.87 -7.97 -31.57
C GLU A 124 14.82 -9.02 -31.22
N SER A 125 15.26 -10.13 -30.62
CA SER A 125 14.36 -11.21 -30.24
C SER A 125 13.30 -10.75 -29.25
N LEU A 126 13.65 -9.86 -28.32
CA LEU A 126 12.72 -9.28 -27.35
C LEU A 126 11.66 -8.43 -28.03
N PHE A 127 12.05 -7.46 -28.88
CA PHE A 127 11.09 -6.62 -29.58
C PHE A 127 10.19 -7.42 -30.51
N ILE A 128 10.76 -8.35 -31.29
CA ILE A 128 9.99 -9.24 -32.17
C ILE A 128 8.97 -10.04 -31.36
N TYR A 129 9.39 -10.61 -30.22
CA TYR A 129 8.51 -11.40 -29.37
C TYR A 129 7.40 -10.56 -28.74
N ILE A 130 7.71 -9.35 -28.26
CA ILE A 130 6.72 -8.39 -27.74
C ILE A 130 5.69 -8.04 -28.82
N ILE A 131 6.14 -7.58 -29.99
CA ILE A 131 5.26 -7.11 -31.05
C ILE A 131 4.37 -8.25 -31.56
N GLN A 132 4.96 -9.41 -31.85
CA GLN A 132 4.19 -10.58 -32.29
C GLN A 132 3.25 -11.09 -31.19
N GLY A 133 3.66 -11.04 -29.92
CA GLY A 133 2.83 -11.40 -28.77
C GLY A 133 1.59 -10.53 -28.65
N LEU A 134 1.76 -9.21 -28.78
CA LEU A 134 0.65 -8.24 -28.77
C LEU A 134 -0.28 -8.40 -30.00
N GLN A 135 0.28 -8.77 -31.16
CA GLN A 135 -0.51 -8.95 -32.39
C GLN A 135 -1.25 -10.29 -32.45
N LYS A 136 -0.70 -11.37 -31.87
CA LYS A 136 -1.23 -12.74 -32.01
C LYS A 136 -2.08 -13.20 -30.83
N ARG A 137 -1.83 -12.73 -29.61
CA ARG A 137 -2.56 -13.18 -28.41
C ARG A 137 -3.98 -12.58 -28.39
N GLU A 138 -4.99 -13.43 -28.24
CA GLU A 138 -6.41 -13.03 -28.20
C GLU A 138 -6.70 -11.92 -27.19
N LYS A 139 -5.97 -11.93 -26.05
CA LYS A 139 -6.05 -10.91 -25.00
C LYS A 139 -5.81 -9.48 -25.52
N TYR A 140 -4.97 -9.31 -26.54
CA TYR A 140 -4.50 -7.99 -27.02
C TYR A 140 -4.99 -7.64 -28.43
N THR A 141 -5.36 -8.62 -29.27
CA THR A 141 -5.69 -8.43 -30.70
C THR A 141 -6.78 -7.39 -30.96
N ARG A 142 -7.76 -7.24 -30.06
CA ARG A 142 -8.86 -6.26 -30.21
C ARG A 142 -8.51 -4.85 -29.75
N LEU A 143 -7.47 -4.69 -28.93
CA LEU A 143 -7.16 -3.41 -28.27
C LEU A 143 -6.71 -2.29 -29.22
N PRO A 144 -5.90 -2.54 -30.27
CA PRO A 144 -5.52 -1.49 -31.22
C PRO A 144 -6.73 -0.81 -31.88
N SER A 145 -7.80 -1.56 -32.17
CA SER A 145 -9.02 -1.01 -32.77
C SER A 145 -9.75 -0.02 -31.85
N LEU A 146 -9.63 -0.21 -30.52
CA LEU A 146 -10.16 0.70 -29.52
C LEU A 146 -9.24 1.91 -29.34
N ALA A 147 -7.93 1.70 -29.38
CA ALA A 147 -6.91 2.75 -29.30
C ALA A 147 -6.97 3.72 -30.49
N LYS A 148 -7.45 3.28 -31.67
CA LYS A 148 -7.65 4.12 -32.87
C LYS A 148 -8.47 5.39 -32.62
N ARG A 149 -9.33 5.39 -31.60
CA ARG A 149 -10.15 6.55 -31.22
C ARG A 149 -9.32 7.71 -30.64
N LEU A 150 -8.18 7.41 -30.01
CA LEU A 150 -7.24 8.41 -29.49
C LEU A 150 -6.03 8.59 -30.43
N HIS A 151 -5.60 7.50 -31.07
CA HIS A 151 -4.43 7.49 -31.94
C HIS A 151 -4.81 6.90 -33.30
N SER A 152 -5.12 7.75 -34.28
CA SER A 152 -5.63 7.34 -35.60
C SER A 152 -4.72 6.35 -36.34
N THR A 153 -3.41 6.39 -36.06
CA THR A 153 -2.39 5.49 -36.61
C THR A 153 -2.32 4.14 -35.92
N ALA A 154 -3.05 3.90 -34.82
CA ALA A 154 -2.97 2.66 -34.06
C ALA A 154 -3.30 1.45 -34.94
N GLY A 155 -2.44 0.42 -34.89
CA GLY A 155 -2.58 -0.78 -35.73
C GLY A 155 -2.06 -0.63 -37.16
N GLN A 156 -1.46 0.51 -37.52
CA GLN A 156 -0.59 0.64 -38.69
C GLN A 156 0.85 0.44 -38.19
N PHE A 157 1.31 -0.81 -38.18
CA PHE A 157 2.68 -1.16 -37.79
C PHE A 157 3.19 -2.31 -38.65
N SER A 158 4.34 -2.10 -39.28
CA SER A 158 5.03 -3.05 -40.14
C SER A 158 6.25 -3.58 -39.41
N LEU A 159 6.33 -4.90 -39.23
CA LEU A 159 7.50 -5.56 -38.68
C LEU A 159 8.22 -6.29 -39.81
N GLY A 160 9.17 -5.62 -40.44
CA GLY A 160 10.00 -6.21 -41.49
C GLY A 160 11.15 -6.98 -40.85
N ILE A 161 11.19 -8.29 -41.09
CA ILE A 161 12.23 -9.20 -40.60
C ILE A 161 12.91 -9.82 -41.83
N ASP A 162 14.24 -9.90 -41.80
CA ASP A 162 15.01 -10.52 -42.88
C ASP A 162 14.82 -12.05 -42.93
N ALA A 163 15.40 -12.70 -43.94
CA ALA A 163 15.32 -14.16 -44.11
C ALA A 163 15.95 -14.96 -42.95
N ASN A 164 16.81 -14.33 -42.15
CA ASN A 164 17.49 -14.95 -41.01
C ASN A 164 16.77 -14.71 -39.68
N GLY A 165 15.67 -13.94 -39.68
CA GLY A 165 14.92 -13.63 -38.47
C GLY A 165 15.40 -12.37 -37.73
N HIS A 166 16.24 -11.53 -38.35
CA HIS A 166 16.78 -10.32 -37.74
C HIS A 166 16.06 -9.05 -38.22
N LEU A 167 16.14 -8.01 -37.40
CA LEU A 167 15.71 -6.67 -37.78
C LEU A 167 16.77 -6.05 -38.71
N PRO A 168 16.39 -5.09 -39.57
CA PRO A 168 17.38 -4.28 -40.27
C PRO A 168 18.33 -3.59 -39.29
N ARG A 169 19.63 -3.68 -39.59
CA ARG A 169 20.70 -3.04 -38.83
C ARG A 169 21.43 -2.06 -39.74
N VAL A 170 21.40 -0.79 -39.39
CA VAL A 170 22.03 0.30 -40.14
C VAL A 170 23.20 0.81 -39.30
N LYS A 171 24.38 1.03 -39.88
CA LYS A 171 25.46 1.70 -39.14
C LYS A 171 25.23 3.21 -39.12
N PHE A 172 25.69 3.87 -38.07
CA PHE A 172 25.53 5.32 -37.90
C PHE A 172 26.04 6.13 -39.09
N ASN A 173 27.23 5.79 -39.60
CA ASN A 173 27.82 6.44 -40.77
C ASN A 173 27.03 6.15 -42.07
N GLU A 174 26.54 4.92 -42.25
CA GLU A 174 25.69 4.54 -43.38
C GLU A 174 24.36 5.34 -43.34
N ALA A 175 23.78 5.52 -42.14
CA ALA A 175 22.58 6.33 -41.94
C ALA A 175 22.83 7.83 -42.24
N LYS A 176 23.95 8.40 -41.77
CA LYS A 176 24.33 9.79 -42.07
C LYS A 176 24.57 10.02 -43.57
N SER A 177 25.21 9.08 -44.26
CA SER A 177 25.35 9.15 -45.73
C SER A 177 24.01 9.07 -46.44
N LEU A 178 23.12 8.15 -46.03
CA LEU A 178 21.77 8.04 -46.58
C LEU A 178 20.97 9.35 -46.42
N LEU A 179 21.05 9.97 -45.24
CA LEU A 179 20.39 11.23 -44.94
C LEU A 179 20.82 12.35 -45.89
N ARG A 180 22.14 12.50 -46.11
CA ARG A 180 22.70 13.49 -47.02
C ARG A 180 22.36 13.22 -48.49
N GLU A 181 22.54 11.98 -48.92
CA GLU A 181 22.54 11.63 -50.34
C GLU A 181 21.13 11.41 -50.90
N ARG A 182 20.21 10.89 -50.08
CA ARG A 182 18.88 10.45 -50.55
C ARG A 182 17.70 11.11 -49.87
N LEU A 183 17.84 11.51 -48.60
CA LEU A 183 16.72 12.05 -47.81
C LEU A 183 16.73 13.58 -47.69
N GLY A 184 17.69 14.26 -48.32
CA GLY A 184 17.72 15.72 -48.45
C GLY A 184 18.32 16.48 -47.26
N PHE A 185 18.96 15.79 -46.30
CA PHE A 185 19.60 16.40 -45.13
C PHE A 185 21.08 16.68 -45.39
N VAL A 186 21.36 17.65 -46.28
CA VAL A 186 22.73 17.94 -46.77
C VAL A 186 23.69 18.37 -45.65
N GLU A 187 23.18 19.01 -44.59
CA GLU A 187 23.95 19.47 -43.43
C GLU A 187 24.14 18.39 -42.35
N SER A 188 23.73 17.15 -42.59
CA SER A 188 23.90 16.06 -41.64
C SER A 188 25.38 15.66 -41.52
N HIS A 189 26.06 16.10 -40.47
CA HIS A 189 27.47 15.79 -40.25
C HIS A 189 27.70 14.46 -39.53
N ASP A 190 28.78 13.74 -39.89
CA ASP A 190 29.11 12.41 -39.33
C ASP A 190 29.50 12.46 -37.83
N GLN A 191 29.85 13.64 -37.33
CA GLN A 191 30.27 13.84 -35.94
C GLN A 191 29.13 14.32 -35.04
N ASP A 192 28.02 14.75 -35.62
CA ASP A 192 26.88 15.25 -34.87
C ASP A 192 25.88 14.11 -34.64
N ASP A 193 25.19 14.15 -33.51
CA ASP A 193 24.12 13.19 -33.23
C ASP A 193 22.97 13.36 -34.23
N LEU A 194 22.04 12.39 -34.28
CA LEU A 194 20.86 12.50 -35.12
C LEU A 194 19.89 13.55 -34.57
N THR A 195 19.39 14.42 -35.42
CA THR A 195 18.28 15.30 -35.06
C THR A 195 16.95 14.54 -35.07
N LYS A 196 15.92 15.09 -34.42
CA LYS A 196 14.58 14.46 -34.40
C LYS A 196 13.99 14.30 -35.80
N GLU A 197 14.29 15.26 -36.68
CA GLU A 197 13.87 15.27 -38.07
C GLU A 197 14.61 14.19 -38.87
N GLU A 198 15.90 14.00 -38.60
CA GLU A 198 16.71 12.94 -39.21
C GLU A 198 16.26 11.54 -38.78
N GLU A 199 16.03 11.30 -37.47
CA GLU A 199 15.49 10.02 -36.96
C GLU A 199 14.15 9.68 -37.61
N LYS A 200 13.26 10.68 -37.71
CA LYS A 200 11.94 10.53 -38.32
C LYS A 200 12.05 10.21 -39.81
N ALA A 201 12.93 10.88 -40.54
CA ALA A 201 13.15 10.64 -41.97
C ALA A 201 13.72 9.24 -42.21
N LEU A 202 14.68 8.80 -41.39
CA LEU A 202 15.22 7.44 -41.43
C LEU A 202 14.12 6.40 -41.17
N GLY A 203 13.29 6.62 -40.14
CA GLY A 203 12.15 5.74 -39.85
C GLY A 203 11.17 5.63 -41.01
N GLN A 204 10.84 6.75 -41.66
CA GLN A 204 9.97 6.78 -42.83
C GLN A 204 10.57 6.04 -44.03
N TYR A 205 11.87 6.19 -44.27
CA TYR A 205 12.57 5.48 -45.34
C TYR A 205 12.57 3.97 -45.11
N LEU A 206 12.90 3.51 -43.89
CA LEU A 206 12.91 2.09 -43.51
C LEU A 206 11.51 1.46 -43.54
N ALA A 207 10.46 2.24 -43.27
CA ALA A 207 9.07 1.82 -43.38
C ALA A 207 8.54 1.82 -44.84
N SER A 208 9.32 2.31 -45.81
CA SER A 208 8.93 2.37 -47.22
C SER A 208 9.41 1.15 -48.02
N THR A 209 8.80 0.93 -49.18
CA THR A 209 9.26 -0.08 -50.15
C THR A 209 10.55 0.31 -50.88
N GLU A 210 11.04 1.54 -50.67
CA GLU A 210 12.28 2.05 -51.27
C GLU A 210 13.51 1.69 -50.44
N SER A 211 13.31 1.20 -49.20
CA SER A 211 14.40 0.78 -48.32
C SER A 211 15.24 -0.36 -48.93
N GLU A 212 16.55 -0.17 -48.95
CA GLU A 212 17.53 -1.19 -49.36
C GLU A 212 17.93 -2.11 -48.20
N PHE A 213 17.49 -1.82 -46.97
CA PHE A 213 17.92 -2.53 -45.76
C PHE A 213 17.03 -3.74 -45.40
N GLY A 214 16.10 -4.11 -46.28
CA GLY A 214 15.22 -5.26 -46.11
C GLY A 214 13.75 -4.91 -46.32
N PRO A 215 12.83 -5.79 -45.88
CA PRO A 215 11.40 -5.52 -46.00
C PRO A 215 10.98 -4.28 -45.18
N PRO A 216 9.93 -3.57 -45.59
CA PRO A 216 9.43 -2.39 -44.88
C PRO A 216 9.21 -2.65 -43.39
N THR A 217 9.81 -1.83 -42.54
CA THR A 217 9.75 -1.97 -41.08
C THR A 217 9.64 -0.63 -40.38
N ASP A 218 8.83 -0.59 -39.32
CA ASP A 218 8.76 0.53 -38.38
C ASP A 218 9.75 0.37 -37.22
N LEU A 219 10.54 -0.71 -37.19
CA LEU A 219 11.55 -0.99 -36.17
C LEU A 219 12.86 -1.47 -36.80
N PHE A 220 13.97 -0.80 -36.46
CA PHE A 220 15.32 -1.17 -36.88
C PHE A 220 16.36 -0.78 -35.82
N LEU A 221 17.59 -1.30 -35.94
CA LEU A 221 18.70 -0.95 -35.07
C LEU A 221 19.68 -0.02 -35.79
N LEU A 222 20.01 1.10 -35.15
CA LEU A 222 21.12 1.94 -35.54
C LEU A 222 22.34 1.56 -34.69
N THR A 223 23.47 1.26 -35.32
CA THR A 223 24.64 0.66 -34.65
C THR A 223 25.92 1.43 -34.91
N ARG A 224 26.98 1.13 -34.16
CA ARG A 224 28.35 1.62 -34.41
C ARG A 224 28.49 3.15 -34.30
N PHE A 225 27.94 3.69 -33.21
CA PHE A 225 28.00 5.12 -32.95
C PHE A 225 29.43 5.62 -32.70
N PRO A 226 29.74 6.86 -33.11
CA PRO A 226 30.96 7.56 -32.70
C PRO A 226 31.12 7.59 -31.19
N LYS A 227 32.35 7.39 -30.71
CA LYS A 227 32.65 7.24 -29.29
C LYS A 227 32.29 8.48 -28.47
N HIS A 228 32.44 9.69 -29.01
CA HIS A 228 32.16 10.92 -28.29
C HIS A 228 30.67 11.19 -28.09
N LEU A 229 29.79 10.50 -28.84
CA LEU A 229 28.34 10.56 -28.67
C LEU A 229 27.83 9.56 -27.63
N ARG A 230 28.70 8.71 -27.07
CA ARG A 230 28.34 7.65 -26.13
C ARG A 230 28.95 7.88 -24.76
N THR A 231 28.33 7.25 -23.77
CA THR A 231 28.84 7.26 -22.40
C THR A 231 30.19 6.57 -22.32
N TYR A 232 31.03 7.00 -21.38
CA TYR A 232 32.43 6.57 -21.26
C TYR A 232 32.59 5.06 -21.02
N ASN A 233 31.57 4.39 -20.50
CA ASN A 233 31.55 2.96 -20.19
C ASN A 233 31.24 2.07 -21.40
N VAL A 234 30.89 2.66 -22.56
CA VAL A 234 30.65 1.91 -23.80
C VAL A 234 31.96 1.44 -24.42
N LYS A 235 32.03 0.16 -24.79
CA LYS A 235 33.22 -0.45 -25.35
C LYS A 235 33.50 0.04 -26.78
N PRO A 236 34.71 0.57 -27.07
CA PRO A 236 35.14 0.87 -28.43
C PRO A 236 35.29 -0.41 -29.27
N THR A 237 35.15 -0.28 -30.58
CA THR A 237 35.36 -1.43 -31.47
C THR A 237 36.84 -1.80 -31.56
N LYS A 238 37.13 -3.08 -31.84
CA LYS A 238 38.52 -3.54 -32.00
C LYS A 238 39.15 -3.01 -33.28
N GLU A 239 38.35 -2.83 -34.32
CA GLU A 239 38.80 -2.42 -35.66
C GLU A 239 39.09 -0.92 -35.71
N ASP A 240 38.22 -0.12 -35.10
CA ASP A 240 38.34 1.33 -35.04
C ASP A 240 37.89 1.85 -33.65
N PRO A 241 38.84 2.28 -32.79
CA PRO A 241 38.52 2.80 -31.47
C PRO A 241 37.73 4.12 -31.45
N SER A 242 37.54 4.78 -32.60
CA SER A 242 36.73 5.99 -32.72
C SER A 242 35.22 5.70 -32.74
N ILE A 243 34.82 4.45 -33.02
CA ILE A 243 33.44 3.97 -32.97
C ILE A 243 33.25 2.94 -31.86
N THR A 244 32.00 2.65 -31.52
CA THR A 244 31.64 1.84 -30.35
C THR A 244 30.76 0.64 -30.68
N TYR A 245 30.72 -0.35 -29.79
CA TYR A 245 29.70 -1.41 -29.77
C TYR A 245 28.41 -0.92 -29.07
N GLY A 246 27.93 0.27 -29.44
CA GLY A 246 26.66 0.85 -29.00
C GLY A 246 25.62 0.84 -30.12
N PHE A 247 24.35 0.80 -29.74
CA PHE A 247 23.22 0.86 -30.66
C PHE A 247 22.03 1.59 -30.02
N ASP A 248 21.15 2.10 -30.88
CA ASP A 248 19.79 2.53 -30.54
C ASP A 248 18.78 1.75 -31.39
N ALA A 249 17.66 1.36 -30.79
CA ALA A 249 16.54 0.75 -31.49
C ALA A 249 15.51 1.85 -31.81
N ILE A 250 15.32 2.11 -33.09
CA ILE A 250 14.44 3.16 -33.57
C ILE A 250 13.07 2.56 -33.90
N LEU A 251 12.04 3.01 -33.19
CA LEU A 251 10.64 2.61 -33.34
C LEU A 251 9.81 3.77 -33.88
N GLY A 252 9.28 3.65 -35.09
CA GLY A 252 8.46 4.69 -35.73
C GLY A 252 9.20 6.02 -35.92
N GLY A 253 10.52 5.95 -36.12
CA GLY A 253 11.39 7.13 -36.26
C GLY A 253 11.68 7.86 -34.94
N GLN A 254 11.68 7.13 -33.82
CA GLN A 254 12.05 7.64 -32.50
C GLN A 254 12.89 6.60 -31.76
N ASP A 255 13.90 7.03 -31.01
CA ASP A 255 14.63 6.13 -30.12
C ASP A 255 13.70 5.56 -29.04
N ALA A 256 13.69 4.23 -28.92
CA ALA A 256 12.91 3.49 -27.95
C ALA A 256 13.78 2.69 -26.98
N CYS A 257 15.02 2.38 -27.34
CA CYS A 257 15.89 1.54 -26.54
C CYS A 257 17.35 1.75 -26.91
N THR A 258 18.15 2.07 -25.90
CA THR A 258 19.59 2.25 -26.02
C THR A 258 20.29 1.04 -25.43
N GLY A 259 21.35 0.55 -26.07
CA GLY A 259 22.14 -0.53 -25.53
C GLY A 259 23.56 -0.59 -26.04
N PHE A 260 24.38 -1.40 -25.38
CA PHE A 260 25.81 -1.48 -25.68
C PHE A 260 26.50 -2.70 -25.05
N GLN A 261 27.69 -3.01 -25.57
CA GLN A 261 28.69 -3.78 -24.83
C GLN A 261 29.46 -2.84 -23.90
N ALA A 262 29.55 -3.18 -22.61
CA ALA A 262 30.27 -2.40 -21.62
C ALA A 262 31.76 -2.76 -21.55
N ILE A 263 32.58 -1.80 -21.14
CA ILE A 263 33.98 -2.04 -20.76
C ILE A 263 33.96 -2.83 -19.44
N HIS A 264 34.47 -4.05 -19.45
CA HIS A 264 34.53 -4.93 -18.28
C HIS A 264 35.92 -4.95 -17.61
N ASN A 265 36.97 -4.55 -18.33
CA ASN A 265 38.30 -4.48 -17.75
C ASN A 265 38.42 -3.23 -16.85
N HIS A 266 38.79 -3.44 -15.59
CA HIS A 266 38.88 -2.37 -14.59
C HIS A 266 39.83 -1.23 -15.00
N GLN A 267 41.00 -1.55 -15.56
CA GLN A 267 41.99 -0.53 -15.96
C GLN A 267 41.53 0.25 -17.19
N GLU A 268 40.92 -0.43 -18.18
CA GLU A 268 40.34 0.23 -19.35
C GLU A 268 39.20 1.18 -18.95
N LEU A 269 38.34 0.76 -18.02
CA LEU A 269 37.23 1.58 -17.53
C LEU A 269 37.74 2.84 -16.80
N ARG A 270 38.75 2.68 -15.92
CA ARG A 270 39.41 3.81 -15.25
C ARG A 270 40.05 4.77 -16.24
N ALA A 271 40.74 4.25 -17.26
CA ALA A 271 41.31 5.07 -18.31
C ALA A 271 40.22 5.84 -19.10
N ALA A 272 39.08 5.20 -19.38
CA ALA A 272 37.95 5.84 -20.05
C ALA A 272 37.32 6.96 -19.20
N MET A 273 37.18 6.76 -17.89
CA MET A 273 36.72 7.79 -16.94
C MET A 273 37.63 9.03 -16.95
N LEU A 274 38.95 8.82 -16.93
CA LEU A 274 39.94 9.90 -16.98
C LEU A 274 39.99 10.60 -18.33
N ALA A 275 39.73 9.88 -19.42
CA ALA A 275 39.74 10.43 -20.78
C ALA A 275 38.46 11.20 -21.15
N ARG A 276 37.38 11.05 -20.37
CA ARG A 276 36.13 11.80 -20.57
C ARG A 276 36.36 13.32 -20.42
N LYS A 277 35.50 14.11 -21.05
CA LYS A 277 35.46 15.57 -20.87
C LYS A 277 34.08 15.98 -20.34
N PRO A 278 33.97 16.54 -19.13
CA PRO A 278 35.04 16.69 -18.12
C PRO A 278 35.51 15.32 -17.57
N PRO A 279 36.77 15.22 -17.09
CA PRO A 279 37.32 13.99 -16.56
C PRO A 279 36.62 13.58 -15.26
N LEU A 280 36.46 12.27 -15.06
CA LEU A 280 35.88 11.69 -13.85
C LEU A 280 37.00 11.11 -12.98
N ASN A 281 36.91 11.30 -11.66
CA ASN A 281 37.88 10.73 -10.72
C ASN A 281 37.51 9.27 -10.38
N PRO A 282 38.23 8.25 -10.90
CA PRO A 282 37.92 6.85 -10.59
C PRO A 282 38.15 6.47 -9.12
N ASP A 283 38.86 7.29 -8.34
CA ASP A 283 39.11 7.04 -6.92
C ASP A 283 38.11 7.75 -5.99
N ASP A 284 37.04 8.32 -6.53
CA ASP A 284 35.95 8.89 -5.74
C ASP A 284 35.26 7.79 -4.90
N GLU A 285 35.10 8.05 -3.59
CA GLU A 285 34.47 7.11 -2.66
C GLU A 285 33.05 6.73 -3.09
N MET A 286 32.34 7.64 -3.76
CA MET A 286 30.98 7.44 -4.26
C MET A 286 30.87 6.28 -5.25
N TRP A 287 31.93 6.03 -6.05
CA TRP A 287 31.94 4.99 -7.08
C TRP A 287 32.71 3.74 -6.67
N ARG A 288 33.28 3.72 -5.46
CA ARG A 288 34.07 2.59 -4.95
C ARG A 288 33.31 1.26 -4.96
N PRO A 289 32.01 1.18 -4.58
CA PRO A 289 31.27 -0.09 -4.64
C PRO A 289 31.13 -0.62 -6.08
N TRP A 290 30.79 0.26 -7.03
CA TRP A 290 30.64 -0.11 -8.42
C TRP A 290 31.99 -0.48 -9.05
N LEU A 291 33.02 0.36 -8.95
CA LEU A 291 34.35 0.07 -9.50
C LEU A 291 35.02 -1.13 -8.84
N GLY A 292 34.76 -1.37 -7.56
CA GLY A 292 35.20 -2.56 -6.84
C GLY A 292 34.67 -3.86 -7.46
N SER A 293 33.47 -3.83 -8.05
CA SER A 293 32.92 -5.00 -8.77
C SER A 293 33.68 -5.34 -10.06
N TYR A 294 34.34 -4.35 -10.69
CA TYR A 294 35.21 -4.55 -11.84
C TYR A 294 36.61 -4.99 -11.41
N GLU A 295 37.10 -4.44 -10.29
CA GLU A 295 38.38 -4.82 -9.69
C GLU A 295 38.38 -6.29 -9.25
N ALA A 296 37.24 -6.79 -8.76
CA ALA A 296 37.04 -8.19 -8.41
C ALA A 296 36.98 -9.16 -9.62
N GLY A 297 36.89 -8.63 -10.85
CA GLY A 297 36.84 -9.41 -12.08
C GLY A 297 35.46 -9.43 -12.73
N ALA A 298 35.06 -8.33 -13.36
CA ALA A 298 33.83 -8.28 -14.14
C ALA A 298 33.95 -9.10 -15.44
N PRO A 299 32.97 -9.97 -15.76
CA PRO A 299 32.96 -10.71 -17.02
C PRO A 299 32.70 -9.78 -18.21
N PRO A 300 33.03 -10.19 -19.45
CA PRO A 300 32.53 -9.52 -20.65
C PRO A 300 31.01 -9.41 -20.56
N GLN A 301 30.48 -8.19 -20.66
CA GLN A 301 29.08 -7.91 -20.35
C GLN A 301 28.51 -6.83 -21.26
N GLY A 302 27.20 -6.85 -21.40
CA GLY A 302 26.44 -5.89 -22.18
C GLY A 302 24.99 -5.89 -21.77
N GLY A 303 24.24 -4.95 -22.30
CA GLY A 303 22.85 -4.79 -21.93
C GLY A 303 22.18 -3.68 -22.73
N PHE A 304 20.92 -3.47 -22.40
CA PHE A 304 20.10 -2.43 -22.99
C PHE A 304 18.98 -2.05 -22.03
N GLY A 305 18.56 -0.79 -22.11
CA GLY A 305 17.41 -0.25 -21.40
C GLY A 305 16.36 0.19 -22.40
N MET A 306 15.10 -0.16 -22.15
CA MET A 306 13.97 0.41 -22.88
C MET A 306 13.04 1.12 -21.92
N THR A 307 12.58 2.30 -22.33
CA THR A 307 11.49 2.97 -21.63
C THR A 307 10.19 2.31 -22.05
N ILE A 308 9.43 1.79 -21.09
CA ILE A 308 8.06 1.34 -21.33
C ILE A 308 7.18 2.47 -20.81
N PRO A 309 6.68 3.37 -21.68
CA PRO A 309 5.96 4.54 -21.21
C PRO A 309 4.70 4.11 -20.48
N ALA A 310 4.61 4.40 -19.18
CA ALA A 310 3.32 4.64 -18.57
C ALA A 310 2.81 5.95 -19.17
N GLN A 311 1.66 5.92 -19.83
CA GLN A 311 1.08 7.16 -20.34
C GLN A 311 0.89 8.12 -19.17
N ASP A 312 1.44 9.33 -19.28
CA ASP A 312 0.95 10.43 -18.48
C ASP A 312 -0.49 10.71 -18.93
N VAL A 313 -1.45 10.16 -18.19
CA VAL A 313 -2.88 10.31 -18.48
C VAL A 313 -3.36 11.74 -18.15
N SER A 314 -2.49 12.61 -17.65
CA SER A 314 -2.84 14.00 -17.30
C SER A 314 -2.77 14.96 -18.50
N HIS A 315 -1.95 14.69 -19.53
CA HIS A 315 -1.72 15.62 -20.64
C HIS A 315 -2.00 15.02 -22.03
N SER A 316 -3.27 14.71 -22.35
CA SER A 316 -3.69 14.51 -23.75
C SER A 316 -4.26 15.81 -24.33
N ASN A 317 -3.57 16.37 -25.31
CA ASN A 317 -3.92 17.59 -26.08
C ASN A 317 -5.40 17.70 -26.51
N ALA A 318 -6.22 18.36 -25.69
CA ALA A 318 -7.50 18.91 -26.11
C ALA A 318 -7.43 20.44 -26.04
N CYS A 319 -7.48 21.09 -27.21
CA CYS A 319 -7.82 22.49 -27.52
C CYS A 319 -7.48 23.59 -26.48
N PRO A 320 -6.71 24.65 -26.84
CA PRO A 320 -6.35 25.73 -25.92
C PRO A 320 -7.57 26.63 -25.66
N THR A 321 -8.45 26.18 -24.78
CA THR A 321 -9.39 27.07 -24.11
C THR A 321 -8.65 27.58 -22.88
N GLN A 322 -8.29 28.87 -22.86
CA GLN A 322 -7.87 29.56 -21.65
C GLN A 322 -9.00 29.45 -20.63
N THR A 323 -8.96 28.35 -19.90
CA THR A 323 -9.79 28.10 -18.74
C THR A 323 -8.77 28.12 -17.64
N GLN A 324 -8.84 29.10 -16.74
CA GLN A 324 -8.06 29.06 -15.51
C GLN A 324 -8.27 27.68 -14.90
N GLU A 325 -7.19 26.88 -14.85
CA GLU A 325 -7.23 25.53 -14.34
C GLU A 325 -7.74 25.59 -12.90
N PRO A 326 -8.78 24.82 -12.54
CA PRO A 326 -8.95 24.46 -11.15
C PRO A 326 -7.77 23.55 -10.82
N GLU A 327 -6.90 23.99 -9.91
CA GLU A 327 -5.87 23.16 -9.29
C GLU A 327 -6.50 21.84 -8.83
N ASP A 328 -6.29 20.75 -9.57
CA ASP A 328 -6.69 19.41 -9.15
C ASP A 328 -5.50 18.81 -8.43
N PRO A 329 -5.68 18.34 -7.19
CA PRO A 329 -4.60 18.38 -6.24
C PRO A 329 -3.88 17.01 -6.29
N SER A 330 -2.55 17.07 -6.31
CA SER A 330 -1.58 15.97 -6.39
C SER A 330 -1.91 14.77 -5.46
N PRO A 331 -1.38 13.55 -5.66
CA PRO A 331 -1.58 12.42 -4.74
C PRO A 331 -0.97 12.61 -3.33
N GLY A 332 -0.54 13.84 -3.00
CA GLY A 332 -0.20 14.32 -1.65
C GLY A 332 -1.24 15.29 -1.05
N ASP A 333 -2.34 15.61 -1.75
CA ASP A 333 -3.27 16.68 -1.36
C ASP A 333 -4.42 16.26 -0.44
N HIS A 334 -4.20 15.25 0.39
CA HIS A 334 -4.76 15.35 1.72
C HIS A 334 -3.94 16.40 2.47
N GLN A 335 -4.31 17.66 2.30
CA GLN A 335 -3.79 18.75 3.12
C GLN A 335 -4.18 18.43 4.58
N TYR A 336 -3.28 17.72 5.29
CA TYR A 336 -3.50 17.41 6.70
C TYR A 336 -3.67 18.74 7.43
N PRO A 337 -4.69 18.87 8.29
CA PRO A 337 -4.96 20.14 8.94
C PRO A 337 -3.72 20.59 9.72
N ASN A 338 -3.17 21.75 9.36
CA ASN A 338 -2.07 22.40 10.08
C ASN A 338 -2.57 22.85 11.46
N LEU A 339 -2.58 21.94 12.42
CA LEU A 339 -2.97 22.20 13.79
C LEU A 339 -1.77 22.79 14.56
N SER A 340 -2.01 23.86 15.32
CA SER A 340 -1.08 24.28 16.37
C SER A 340 -0.76 23.10 17.29
N GLY A 341 0.51 22.97 17.72
CA GLY A 341 0.96 21.85 18.57
C GLY A 341 0.09 21.62 19.81
N ILE A 342 -0.47 22.70 20.39
CA ILE A 342 -1.40 22.60 21.54
C ILE A 342 -2.73 21.95 21.14
N ARG A 343 -3.29 22.30 19.98
CA ARG A 343 -4.56 21.70 19.50
C ARG A 343 -4.37 20.23 19.11
N ALA A 344 -3.23 19.90 18.49
CA ALA A 344 -2.87 18.53 18.18
C ALA A 344 -2.72 17.68 19.46
N PHE A 345 -2.02 18.20 20.47
CA PHE A 345 -1.89 17.56 21.78
C PHE A 345 -3.24 17.34 22.46
N LEU A 346 -4.10 18.37 22.50
CA LEU A 346 -5.43 18.28 23.10
C LEU A 346 -6.32 17.26 22.38
N LEU A 347 -6.21 17.14 21.05
CA LEU A 347 -6.97 16.17 20.27
C LEU A 347 -6.55 14.74 20.63
N VAL A 348 -5.24 14.46 20.64
CA VAL A 348 -4.71 13.15 21.06
C VAL A 348 -5.11 12.86 22.50
N ALA A 349 -5.02 13.83 23.41
CA ALA A 349 -5.40 13.66 24.80
C ALA A 349 -6.89 13.30 24.95
N VAL A 350 -7.80 14.03 24.29
CA VAL A 350 -9.24 13.77 24.37
C VAL A 350 -9.60 12.38 23.84
N VAL A 351 -9.09 12.01 22.65
CA VAL A 351 -9.37 10.69 22.05
C VAL A 351 -8.79 9.57 22.91
N SER A 352 -7.60 9.77 23.48
CA SER A 352 -6.94 8.79 24.33
C SER A 352 -7.61 8.65 25.70
N ILE A 353 -8.08 9.74 26.30
CA ILE A 353 -8.87 9.71 27.55
C ILE A 353 -10.22 9.03 27.30
N ALA A 354 -10.88 9.28 26.17
CA ALA A 354 -12.11 8.58 25.82
C ALA A 354 -11.88 7.05 25.68
N ALA A 355 -10.77 6.64 25.06
CA ALA A 355 -10.36 5.23 25.00
C ALA A 355 -10.02 4.64 26.38
N LEU A 356 -9.41 5.42 27.27
CA LEU A 356 -9.18 5.03 28.66
C LEU A 356 -10.50 4.78 29.39
N LEU A 357 -11.47 5.68 29.26
CA LEU A 357 -12.74 5.60 29.99
C LEU A 357 -13.61 4.40 29.59
N THR A 358 -13.61 4.03 28.31
CA THR A 358 -14.35 2.85 27.84
C THR A 358 -13.76 1.57 28.44
N VAL A 359 -12.44 1.42 28.43
CA VAL A 359 -11.78 0.25 29.03
C VAL A 359 -11.87 0.26 30.55
N LEU A 360 -11.68 1.42 31.19
CA LEU A 360 -11.82 1.60 32.63
C LEU A 360 -13.18 1.13 33.12
N ASN A 361 -14.26 1.55 32.46
CA ASN A 361 -15.61 1.16 32.87
C ASN A 361 -15.84 -0.35 32.70
N SER A 362 -15.31 -0.96 31.64
CA SER A 362 -15.39 -2.42 31.48
C SER A 362 -14.72 -3.18 32.63
N GLN A 363 -13.65 -2.64 33.21
CA GLN A 363 -12.82 -3.34 34.20
C GLN A 363 -13.22 -3.05 35.64
N SER A 364 -13.65 -1.82 35.94
CA SER A 364 -13.98 -1.43 37.32
C SER A 364 -15.15 -2.21 37.91
N ILE A 365 -16.10 -2.66 37.09
CA ILE A 365 -17.23 -3.46 37.55
C ILE A 365 -16.84 -4.87 37.98
N VAL A 366 -15.78 -5.47 37.43
CA VAL A 366 -15.41 -6.86 37.72
C VAL A 366 -15.20 -7.07 39.22
N ILE A 367 -14.60 -6.09 39.91
CA ILE A 367 -14.30 -6.17 41.33
C ILE A 367 -15.52 -5.90 42.20
N ILE A 368 -16.38 -4.93 41.83
CA ILE A 368 -17.58 -4.60 42.60
C ILE A 368 -18.78 -5.49 42.27
N LEU A 369 -18.60 -6.49 41.41
CA LEU A 369 -19.67 -7.31 40.88
C LEU A 369 -20.52 -8.00 41.97
N PRO A 370 -19.93 -8.56 43.05
CA PRO A 370 -20.71 -9.18 44.12
C PRO A 370 -21.56 -8.17 44.90
N GLU A 371 -21.00 -6.99 45.21
CA GLU A 371 -21.69 -5.93 45.94
C GLU A 371 -22.87 -5.37 45.12
N LEU A 372 -22.63 -5.14 43.82
CA LEU A 372 -23.63 -4.71 42.85
C LEU A 372 -24.74 -5.76 42.69
N GLY A 373 -24.37 -7.04 42.62
CA GLY A 373 -25.32 -8.15 42.56
C GLY A 373 -26.21 -8.23 43.79
N ASN A 374 -25.63 -8.08 44.98
CA ASN A 374 -26.39 -8.05 46.23
C ASN A 374 -27.34 -6.84 46.32
N ALA A 375 -26.89 -5.66 45.91
CA ALA A 375 -27.69 -4.44 45.94
C ALA A 375 -28.94 -4.51 45.03
N MET A 376 -28.84 -5.20 43.90
CA MET A 376 -29.93 -5.37 42.93
C MET A 376 -30.61 -6.74 42.98
N ARG A 377 -30.24 -7.61 43.94
CA ARG A 377 -30.74 -8.98 44.11
C ARG A 377 -30.56 -9.86 42.87
N ILE A 378 -29.42 -9.71 42.19
CA ILE A 378 -29.04 -10.51 41.02
C ILE A 378 -28.45 -11.85 41.51
N PRO A 379 -29.01 -13.00 41.09
CA PRO A 379 -28.44 -14.31 41.40
C PRO A 379 -26.99 -14.44 40.93
N SER A 380 -26.13 -15.10 41.73
CA SER A 380 -24.69 -15.22 41.47
C SER A 380 -24.37 -15.80 40.08
N SER A 381 -25.19 -16.72 39.58
CA SER A 381 -25.04 -17.29 38.23
C SER A 381 -25.19 -16.25 37.11
N ARG A 382 -25.97 -15.17 37.33
CA ARG A 382 -26.27 -14.14 36.32
C ARG A 382 -25.50 -12.85 36.51
N GLN A 383 -24.75 -12.71 37.60
CA GLN A 383 -23.96 -11.51 37.86
C GLN A 383 -22.94 -11.26 36.73
N GLN A 384 -22.29 -12.32 36.22
CA GLN A 384 -21.33 -12.21 35.12
C GLN A 384 -21.93 -11.58 33.85
N LEU A 385 -23.24 -11.72 33.63
CA LEU A 385 -23.92 -11.11 32.48
C LEU A 385 -23.83 -9.59 32.47
N VAL A 386 -23.68 -8.95 33.64
CA VAL A 386 -23.44 -7.51 33.72
C VAL A 386 -22.20 -7.09 32.92
N VAL A 387 -21.11 -7.85 33.07
CA VAL A 387 -19.84 -7.57 32.38
C VAL A 387 -19.96 -7.96 30.91
N SER A 388 -20.55 -9.12 30.64
CA SER A 388 -20.66 -9.64 29.28
C SER A 388 -21.56 -8.79 28.38
N ILE A 389 -22.66 -8.22 28.87
CA ILE A 389 -23.58 -7.41 28.06
C ILE A 389 -22.87 -6.18 27.47
N TYR A 390 -21.98 -5.54 28.23
CA TYR A 390 -21.17 -4.43 27.72
C TYR A 390 -20.25 -4.88 26.57
N ASN A 391 -19.56 -6.02 26.74
CA ASN A 391 -18.65 -6.55 25.71
C ASN A 391 -19.39 -7.06 24.46
N ILE A 392 -20.52 -7.76 24.67
CA ILE A 392 -21.39 -8.27 23.60
C ILE A 392 -21.89 -7.10 22.76
N SER A 393 -22.49 -6.10 23.39
CA SER A 393 -23.01 -4.92 22.67
C SER A 393 -21.89 -4.15 21.97
N THR A 394 -20.76 -3.93 22.65
CA THR A 394 -19.60 -3.24 22.04
C THR A 394 -19.11 -3.96 20.79
N GLY A 395 -18.84 -5.27 20.86
CA GLY A 395 -18.31 -6.04 19.73
C GLY A 395 -19.31 -6.22 18.59
N SER A 396 -20.60 -6.34 18.89
CA SER A 396 -21.60 -6.66 17.88
C SER A 396 -21.90 -5.50 16.94
N VAL A 397 -21.96 -4.26 17.44
CA VAL A 397 -22.30 -3.09 16.61
C VAL A 397 -21.07 -2.28 16.16
N MET A 398 -19.85 -2.72 16.47
CA MET A 398 -18.63 -1.95 16.20
C MET A 398 -18.39 -1.69 14.71
N LEU A 399 -18.54 -2.72 13.87
CA LEU A 399 -18.35 -2.61 12.43
C LEU A 399 -19.42 -1.70 11.78
N LEU A 400 -20.67 -1.82 12.26
CA LEU A 400 -21.76 -0.96 11.83
C LEU A 400 -21.49 0.51 12.19
N TRP A 401 -21.03 0.77 13.41
CA TRP A 401 -20.67 2.12 13.86
C TRP A 401 -19.45 2.69 13.13
N GLY A 402 -18.47 1.87 12.79
CA GLY A 402 -17.35 2.28 11.94
C GLY A 402 -17.84 2.84 10.61
N ARG A 403 -18.70 2.10 9.90
CA ARG A 403 -19.26 2.57 8.63
C ARG A 403 -20.17 3.78 8.80
N LEU A 404 -21.00 3.82 9.85
CA LEU A 404 -21.86 4.98 10.14
C LEU A 404 -21.02 6.25 10.37
N ALA A 405 -19.90 6.14 11.08
CA ALA A 405 -18.98 7.25 11.30
C ALA A 405 -18.30 7.70 10.00
N ASP A 406 -17.97 6.77 9.10
CA ASP A 406 -17.41 7.13 7.80
C ASP A 406 -18.42 7.80 6.85
N VAL A 407 -19.72 7.42 6.92
CA VAL A 407 -20.78 8.01 6.08
C VAL A 407 -21.30 9.35 6.63
N TYR A 408 -21.61 9.42 7.92
CA TYR A 408 -22.20 10.61 8.54
C TYR A 408 -21.17 11.59 9.13
N GLY A 409 -19.89 11.21 9.10
CA GLY A 409 -18.78 12.01 9.61
C GLY A 409 -18.28 11.53 10.97
N ARG A 410 -16.96 11.33 11.06
CA ARG A 410 -16.27 10.71 12.20
C ARG A 410 -16.43 11.51 13.49
N ARG A 411 -16.51 12.84 13.39
CA ARG A 411 -16.80 13.72 14.52
C ARG A 411 -18.17 13.44 15.14
N LEU A 412 -19.20 13.26 14.30
CA LEU A 412 -20.56 13.01 14.79
C LEU A 412 -20.63 11.64 15.46
N GLY A 413 -19.97 10.62 14.89
CA GLY A 413 -19.83 9.30 15.52
C GLY A 413 -19.15 9.36 16.89
N PHE A 414 -18.01 10.06 17.00
CA PHE A 414 -17.28 10.20 18.26
C PHE A 414 -18.09 10.95 19.33
N LEU A 415 -18.68 12.11 18.98
CA LEU A 415 -19.42 12.93 19.94
C LEU A 415 -20.74 12.30 20.37
N SER A 416 -21.52 11.73 19.43
CA SER A 416 -22.76 11.02 19.78
C SER A 416 -22.46 9.83 20.68
N GLY A 417 -21.43 9.03 20.37
CA GLY A 417 -20.94 7.97 21.24
C GLY A 417 -20.54 8.48 22.62
N SER A 418 -19.75 9.56 22.70
CA SER A 418 -19.29 10.12 23.97
C SER A 418 -20.43 10.68 24.84
N VAL A 419 -21.44 11.32 24.24
CA VAL A 419 -22.65 11.78 24.94
C VAL A 419 -23.46 10.60 25.46
N ILE A 420 -23.74 9.60 24.63
CA ILE A 420 -24.49 8.40 25.05
C ILE A 420 -23.72 7.66 26.14
N PHE A 421 -22.40 7.56 26.05
CA PHE A 421 -21.56 6.96 27.07
C PHE A 421 -21.65 7.71 28.40
N THR A 422 -21.59 9.05 28.37
CA THR A 422 -21.70 9.89 29.56
C THR A 422 -23.06 9.76 30.22
N LEU A 423 -24.14 9.85 29.44
CA LEU A 423 -25.51 9.71 29.95
C LEU A 423 -25.79 8.31 30.50
N SER A 424 -25.41 7.26 29.77
CA SER A 424 -25.57 5.89 30.26
C SER A 424 -24.76 5.61 31.53
N THR A 425 -23.51 6.08 31.59
CA THR A 425 -22.65 5.95 32.78
C THR A 425 -23.22 6.71 33.97
N LEU A 426 -23.79 7.90 33.74
CA LEU A 426 -24.49 8.65 34.77
C LEU A 426 -25.76 7.93 35.24
N CYS A 427 -26.51 7.26 34.34
CA CYS A 427 -27.78 6.62 34.65
C CYS A 427 -27.69 5.23 35.32
N LEU A 428 -26.67 4.42 35.01
CA LEU A 428 -26.39 3.09 35.63
C LEU A 428 -26.47 3.02 37.17
N PRO A 429 -26.04 4.05 37.89
CA PRO A 429 -26.36 4.34 39.30
C PRO A 429 -27.76 4.08 39.87
N TRP A 430 -28.81 4.33 39.08
CA TRP A 430 -30.19 4.47 39.58
C TRP A 430 -31.04 3.20 39.60
N PRO A 431 -30.96 2.29 38.61
CA PRO A 431 -31.74 1.06 38.61
C PRO A 431 -31.65 0.29 39.93
N ARG A 432 -32.80 -0.21 40.38
CA ARG A 432 -32.92 -1.12 41.54
C ARG A 432 -33.11 -2.58 41.12
N TYR A 433 -33.25 -2.83 39.83
CA TYR A 433 -33.56 -4.13 39.23
C TYR A 433 -32.57 -4.46 38.12
N GLU A 434 -32.37 -5.75 37.85
CA GLU A 434 -31.38 -6.25 36.89
C GLU A 434 -31.66 -5.84 35.44
N ILE A 435 -32.93 -5.87 34.99
CA ILE A 435 -33.28 -5.67 33.57
C ILE A 435 -32.99 -4.23 33.09
N PRO A 436 -33.43 -3.16 33.79
CA PRO A 436 -33.08 -1.80 33.39
C PRO A 436 -31.57 -1.55 33.43
N PHE A 437 -30.86 -2.18 34.36
CA PHE A 437 -29.40 -2.10 34.44
C PHE A 437 -28.73 -2.74 33.22
N TYR A 438 -29.19 -3.92 32.79
CA TYR A 438 -28.74 -4.60 31.59
C TYR A 438 -28.97 -3.77 30.31
N VAL A 439 -30.14 -3.13 30.19
CA VAL A 439 -30.43 -2.26 29.04
C VAL A 439 -29.48 -1.07 29.01
N LEU A 440 -29.27 -0.38 30.14
CA LEU A 440 -28.31 0.73 30.21
C LEU A 440 -26.89 0.30 29.91
N ARG A 441 -26.50 -0.92 30.32
CA ARG A 441 -25.20 -1.51 29.96
C ARG A 441 -25.05 -1.81 28.49
N ALA A 442 -26.10 -2.31 27.83
CA ALA A 442 -26.08 -2.54 26.40
C ALA A 442 -25.92 -1.21 25.63
N VAL A 443 -26.66 -0.17 26.04
CA VAL A 443 -26.54 1.19 25.48
C VAL A 443 -25.12 1.74 25.69
N GLN A 444 -24.55 1.53 26.88
CA GLN A 444 -23.18 1.95 27.18
C GLN A 444 -22.15 1.22 26.28
N GLY A 445 -22.30 -0.08 26.03
CA GLY A 445 -21.40 -0.80 25.13
C GLY A 445 -21.55 -0.37 23.67
N MET A 446 -22.78 -0.14 23.18
CA MET A 446 -23.01 0.45 21.86
C MET A 446 -22.33 1.81 21.70
N SER A 447 -22.31 2.62 22.76
CA SER A 447 -21.64 3.93 22.72
C SER A 447 -20.11 3.81 22.66
N ALA A 448 -19.52 2.81 23.32
CA ALA A 448 -18.09 2.51 23.20
C ALA A 448 -17.72 2.05 21.79
N ALA A 449 -18.62 1.30 21.14
CA ALA A 449 -18.49 0.88 19.74
C ALA A 449 -18.52 2.05 18.76
N ALA A 450 -19.15 3.17 19.12
CA ALA A 450 -19.12 4.40 18.33
C ALA A 450 -17.84 5.21 18.57
N ILE A 451 -17.38 5.32 19.82
CA ILE A 451 -16.20 6.13 20.22
C ILE A 451 -14.92 5.61 19.57
N MET A 452 -14.65 4.30 19.67
CA MET A 452 -13.34 3.73 19.30
C MET A 452 -13.00 3.84 17.80
N PRO A 453 -13.83 3.34 16.87
CA PRO A 453 -13.52 3.44 15.43
C PRO A 453 -13.56 4.89 14.94
N SER A 454 -14.46 5.71 15.48
CA SER A 454 -14.51 7.15 15.18
C SER A 454 -13.24 7.87 15.64
N GLY A 455 -12.72 7.54 16.83
CA GLY A 455 -11.47 8.10 17.35
C GLY A 455 -10.25 7.72 16.52
N ILE A 456 -10.13 6.45 16.14
CA ILE A 456 -9.11 5.96 15.19
C ILE A 456 -9.19 6.72 13.87
N GLY A 457 -10.41 6.84 13.32
CA GLY A 457 -10.65 7.57 12.09
C GLY A 457 -10.29 9.05 12.18
N ILE A 458 -10.60 9.72 13.30
CA ILE A 458 -10.21 11.12 13.53
C ILE A 458 -8.68 11.23 13.51
N MET A 459 -7.96 10.44 14.30
CA MET A 459 -6.49 10.50 14.35
C MET A 459 -5.84 10.18 12.99
N ALA A 460 -6.36 9.19 12.26
CA ALA A 460 -5.87 8.81 10.94
C ALA A 460 -6.06 9.94 9.90
N SER A 461 -7.16 10.69 9.99
CA SER A 461 -7.42 11.84 9.12
C SER A 461 -6.69 13.12 9.56
N THR A 462 -6.33 13.24 10.84
CA THR A 462 -5.70 14.44 11.39
C THR A 462 -4.18 14.44 11.19
N PHE A 463 -3.52 13.28 11.30
CA PHE A 463 -2.07 13.18 11.26
C PHE A 463 -1.56 12.49 9.99
N ALA A 464 -0.56 13.10 9.34
CA ALA A 464 0.11 12.54 8.18
C ALA A 464 0.84 11.21 8.50
N PRO A 465 0.94 10.27 7.52
CA PRO A 465 1.80 9.10 7.64
C PRO A 465 3.21 9.49 8.09
N GLY A 466 3.63 8.97 9.24
CA GLY A 466 4.92 9.33 9.83
C GLY A 466 4.93 9.23 11.36
N PRO A 467 5.99 9.77 12.00
CA PRO A 467 6.20 9.64 13.44
C PRO A 467 5.05 10.20 14.29
N SER A 468 4.49 11.35 13.92
CA SER A 468 3.41 12.01 14.68
C SER A 468 2.13 11.18 14.73
N ARG A 469 1.73 10.56 13.61
CA ARG A 469 0.57 9.65 13.56
C ARG A 469 0.81 8.39 14.38
N ASN A 470 2.00 7.80 14.26
CA ASN A 470 2.36 6.61 15.02
C ASN A 470 2.32 6.90 16.53
N MET A 471 2.80 8.08 16.94
CA MET A 471 2.80 8.46 18.36
C MET A 471 1.39 8.74 18.90
N ALA A 472 0.49 9.28 18.08
CA ALA A 472 -0.93 9.39 18.43
C ALA A 472 -1.60 8.02 18.65
N PHE A 473 -1.33 7.04 17.78
CA PHE A 473 -1.83 5.67 17.93
C PHE A 473 -1.24 4.94 19.14
N ILE A 474 0.05 5.14 19.42
CA ILE A 474 0.71 4.62 20.62
C ILE A 474 0.07 5.20 21.87
N ALA A 475 -0.13 6.53 21.92
CA ALA A 475 -0.76 7.20 23.05
C ALA A 475 -2.18 6.67 23.33
N MET A 476 -3.01 6.54 22.30
CA MET A 476 -4.38 6.00 22.45
C MET A 476 -4.35 4.56 22.99
N SER A 477 -3.47 3.71 22.46
CA SER A 477 -3.38 2.30 22.85
C SER A 477 -2.81 2.11 24.26
N ALA A 478 -1.81 2.93 24.63
CA ALA A 478 -1.24 2.96 25.97
C ALA A 478 -2.29 3.40 27.01
N MET A 479 -3.06 4.44 26.70
CA MET A 479 -4.13 4.95 27.58
C MET A 479 -5.30 3.96 27.72
N ALA A 480 -5.67 3.26 26.64
CA ALA A 480 -6.66 2.18 26.72
C ALA A 480 -6.19 1.05 27.66
N SER A 481 -4.91 0.67 27.59
CA SER A 481 -4.32 -0.35 28.47
C SER A 481 -4.24 0.12 29.92
N LEU A 482 -3.83 1.38 30.13
CA LEU A 482 -3.81 2.02 31.45
C LEU A 482 -5.21 2.07 32.07
N GLY A 483 -6.24 2.28 31.26
CA GLY A 483 -7.65 2.22 31.68
C GLY A 483 -8.00 0.90 32.37
N SER A 484 -7.41 -0.22 31.94
CA SER A 484 -7.65 -1.52 32.59
C SER A 484 -7.12 -1.58 34.03
N VAL A 485 -5.91 -1.04 34.25
CA VAL A 485 -5.26 -0.99 35.55
C VAL A 485 -6.00 -0.02 36.47
N VAL A 486 -6.24 1.21 35.98
CA VAL A 486 -6.95 2.25 36.73
C VAL A 486 -8.38 1.81 37.05
N GLY A 487 -9.07 1.13 36.13
CA GLY A 487 -10.40 0.59 36.37
C GLY A 487 -10.42 -0.43 37.50
N SER A 488 -9.47 -1.36 37.50
CA SER A 488 -9.36 -2.35 38.58
C SER A 488 -9.09 -1.68 39.94
N LEU A 489 -8.15 -0.72 39.98
CA LEU A 489 -7.87 0.04 41.21
C LEU A 489 -9.08 0.86 41.68
N LEU A 490 -9.79 1.52 40.76
CA LEU A 490 -11.00 2.27 41.06
C LEU A 490 -12.08 1.34 41.63
N GLY A 491 -12.31 0.18 41.00
CA GLY A 491 -13.27 -0.82 41.49
C GLY A 491 -12.97 -1.28 42.92
N GLY A 492 -11.71 -1.61 43.22
CA GLY A 492 -11.31 -2.05 44.56
C GLY A 492 -11.36 -0.95 45.63
N PHE A 493 -10.76 0.22 45.34
CA PHE A 493 -10.67 1.30 46.31
C PHE A 493 -12.00 2.03 46.52
N VAL A 494 -12.68 2.42 45.44
CA VAL A 494 -13.93 3.18 45.52
C VAL A 494 -15.09 2.29 45.94
N GLY A 495 -15.12 1.03 45.48
CA GLY A 495 -16.12 0.05 45.93
C GLY A 495 -16.09 -0.16 47.43
N SER A 496 -14.89 -0.32 48.02
CA SER A 496 -14.74 -0.57 49.46
C SER A 496 -14.98 0.66 50.36
N THR A 497 -14.81 1.88 49.86
CA THR A 497 -14.85 3.11 50.69
C THR A 497 -16.11 3.95 50.48
N LEU A 498 -16.43 4.26 49.23
CA LEU A 498 -17.51 5.19 48.85
C LEU A 498 -18.78 4.43 48.41
N GLY A 499 -18.65 3.13 48.14
CA GLY A 499 -19.71 2.22 47.69
C GLY A 499 -19.72 2.02 46.17
N TRP A 500 -20.24 0.87 45.73
CA TRP A 500 -20.25 0.43 44.32
C TRP A 500 -20.77 1.49 43.34
N LYS A 501 -21.65 2.34 43.85
CA LYS A 501 -22.24 3.45 43.12
C LYS A 501 -21.14 4.31 42.51
N TRP A 502 -20.26 4.91 43.32
CA TRP A 502 -19.28 5.91 42.87
C TRP A 502 -18.31 5.46 41.77
N VAL A 503 -18.20 4.15 41.54
CA VAL A 503 -17.50 3.56 40.39
C VAL A 503 -18.10 4.00 39.04
N PHE A 504 -19.35 4.47 39.02
CA PHE A 504 -19.99 5.07 37.84
C PHE A 504 -19.99 6.61 37.86
N TRP A 505 -20.19 7.23 39.03
CA TRP A 505 -20.28 8.69 39.13
C TRP A 505 -18.93 9.33 38.80
N ILE A 506 -17.82 8.80 39.32
CA ILE A 506 -16.49 9.35 39.05
C ILE A 506 -16.17 9.32 37.55
N PRO A 507 -16.26 8.17 36.84
CA PRO A 507 -16.07 8.17 35.38
C PRO A 507 -17.09 9.01 34.61
N SER A 508 -18.33 9.16 35.08
CA SER A 508 -19.34 10.00 34.40
C SER A 508 -18.95 11.48 34.40
N VAL A 509 -18.33 11.97 35.47
CA VAL A 509 -17.82 13.34 35.56
C VAL A 509 -16.66 13.53 34.59
N VAL A 510 -15.69 12.60 34.60
CA VAL A 510 -14.54 12.64 33.69
C VAL A 510 -14.99 12.51 32.22
N SER A 511 -15.99 11.68 31.93
CA SER A 511 -16.53 11.52 30.57
C SER A 511 -17.29 12.77 30.13
N ALA A 512 -18.01 13.46 31.03
CA ALA A 512 -18.65 14.74 30.73
C ALA A 512 -17.62 15.81 30.37
N PHE A 513 -16.53 15.93 31.11
CA PHE A 513 -15.41 16.83 30.77
C PHE A 513 -14.77 16.45 29.43
N THR A 514 -14.55 15.16 29.19
CA THR A 514 -13.98 14.66 27.92
C THR A 514 -14.91 14.94 26.74
N THR A 515 -16.22 14.79 26.92
CA THR A 515 -17.25 15.11 25.91
C THR A 515 -17.25 16.60 25.60
N ALA A 516 -17.22 17.45 26.64
CA ALA A 516 -17.16 18.89 26.49
C ALA A 516 -15.87 19.34 25.79
N ALA A 517 -14.71 18.85 26.25
CA ALA A 517 -13.42 19.12 25.61
C ALA A 517 -13.40 18.61 24.16
N GLY A 518 -13.95 17.42 23.90
CA GLY A 518 -14.10 16.87 22.56
C GLY A 518 -14.96 17.76 21.67
N TRP A 519 -16.05 18.33 22.17
CA TRP A 519 -16.87 19.26 21.42
C TRP A 519 -16.07 20.47 20.92
N PHE A 520 -15.25 21.08 21.79
CA PHE A 520 -14.42 22.25 21.47
C PHE A 520 -13.19 21.91 20.62
N VAL A 521 -12.50 20.81 20.89
CA VAL A 521 -11.27 20.43 20.18
C VAL A 521 -11.58 19.89 18.78
N THR A 522 -12.66 19.11 18.65
CA THR A 522 -13.13 18.63 17.35
C THR A 522 -13.91 19.71 16.57
N ALA A 523 -14.18 20.88 17.18
CA ALA A 523 -14.81 22.05 16.55
C ALA A 523 -14.14 22.51 15.25
N GLY A 524 -12.81 22.35 15.14
CA GLY A 524 -12.07 22.68 13.91
C GLY A 524 -12.23 21.66 12.78
N HIS A 525 -12.65 20.42 13.07
CA HIS A 525 -12.77 19.32 12.09
C HIS A 525 -14.16 19.27 11.41
N THR A 526 -14.94 20.36 11.47
CA THR A 526 -16.24 20.49 10.76
C THR A 526 -16.14 20.95 9.30
N MET A 527 -14.94 20.95 8.69
CA MET A 527 -14.90 21.06 7.24
C MET A 527 -15.30 19.72 6.63
N ARG A 528 -16.58 19.70 6.26
CA ARG A 528 -17.21 18.82 5.27
C ARG A 528 -16.15 18.13 4.39
N ILE A 529 -16.07 16.81 4.48
CA ILE A 529 -15.72 15.99 3.31
C ILE A 529 -16.97 16.04 2.39
N ALA A 530 -17.28 17.23 1.90
CA ALA A 530 -17.96 17.40 0.64
C ALA A 530 -16.85 17.82 -0.31
N PRO A 531 -16.70 17.21 -1.49
CA PRO A 531 -15.82 17.74 -2.50
C PRO A 531 -16.31 19.16 -2.79
N GLN A 532 -15.66 20.18 -2.22
CA GLN A 532 -15.85 21.56 -2.61
C GLN A 532 -15.02 21.78 -3.89
N GLY A 533 -15.44 21.11 -4.96
CA GLY A 533 -15.26 21.59 -6.31
C GLY A 533 -16.61 22.12 -6.77
N THR A 534 -16.77 23.44 -6.80
CA THR A 534 -17.87 24.12 -7.47
C THR A 534 -17.82 23.79 -8.97
N THR A 535 -18.47 22.72 -9.41
CA THR A 535 -18.91 22.55 -10.79
C THR A 535 -20.24 21.79 -10.82
N GLU A 536 -21.22 22.38 -11.48
CA GLU A 536 -22.62 21.93 -11.59
C GLU A 536 -22.83 20.63 -12.38
N ASN A 537 -21.83 19.76 -12.55
CA ASN A 537 -21.95 18.52 -13.33
C ASN A 537 -21.80 17.26 -12.46
N ALA A 538 -22.41 17.26 -11.28
CA ALA A 538 -22.42 16.13 -10.36
C ALA A 538 -23.62 15.19 -10.63
N GLU A 539 -23.64 14.50 -11.78
CA GLU A 539 -24.65 13.46 -12.06
C GLU A 539 -24.17 12.01 -11.87
N SER A 540 -22.99 11.76 -11.28
CA SER A 540 -22.69 10.38 -10.80
C SER A 540 -21.78 10.22 -9.58
N SER A 541 -21.66 11.24 -8.71
CA SER A 541 -21.09 10.99 -7.37
C SER A 541 -22.14 10.27 -6.53
N LYS A 542 -22.13 8.93 -6.57
CA LYS A 542 -23.05 8.06 -5.83
C LYS A 542 -22.97 8.44 -4.36
N LYS A 543 -24.11 8.82 -3.76
CA LYS A 543 -24.18 9.22 -2.35
C LYS A 543 -23.60 8.11 -1.46
N PRO A 544 -22.74 8.43 -0.49
CA PRO A 544 -22.28 7.43 0.47
C PRO A 544 -23.50 6.84 1.19
N TYR A 545 -23.67 5.53 1.08
CA TYR A 545 -24.80 4.80 1.65
C TYR A 545 -24.32 3.79 2.70
N VAL A 546 -25.21 3.50 3.65
CA VAL A 546 -24.99 2.51 4.71
C VAL A 546 -25.56 1.18 4.25
N ASP A 547 -24.74 0.13 4.24
CA ASP A 547 -25.18 -1.24 3.99
C ASP A 547 -25.91 -1.81 5.23
N TRP A 548 -27.19 -1.48 5.36
CA TRP A 548 -28.02 -1.92 6.49
C TRP A 548 -28.20 -3.44 6.54
N ILE A 549 -28.19 -4.11 5.38
CA ILE A 549 -28.33 -5.57 5.29
C ILE A 549 -27.06 -6.24 5.78
N GLY A 550 -25.90 -5.85 5.25
CA GLY A 550 -24.61 -6.38 5.70
C GLY A 550 -24.35 -6.04 7.16
N GLY A 551 -24.65 -4.80 7.58
CA GLY A 551 -24.56 -4.35 8.97
C GLY A 551 -25.46 -5.14 9.92
N GLY A 552 -26.69 -5.45 9.50
CA GLY A 552 -27.62 -6.28 10.26
C GLY A 552 -27.15 -7.73 10.38
N LEU A 553 -26.67 -8.32 9.28
CA LEU A 553 -26.14 -9.68 9.24
C LEU A 553 -24.96 -9.85 10.20
N ILE A 554 -23.95 -8.98 10.12
CA ILE A 554 -22.75 -9.08 10.96
C ILE A 554 -23.05 -8.78 12.43
N SER A 555 -23.90 -7.78 12.71
CA SER A 555 -24.24 -7.43 14.10
C SER A 555 -25.05 -8.54 14.76
N THR A 556 -25.99 -9.14 14.02
CA THR A 556 -26.78 -10.26 14.52
C THR A 556 -25.93 -11.51 14.71
N SER A 557 -25.06 -11.85 13.75
CA SER A 557 -24.18 -13.02 13.87
C SER A 557 -23.24 -12.90 15.07
N LEU A 558 -22.62 -11.73 15.26
CA LEU A 558 -21.71 -11.49 16.40
C LEU A 558 -22.47 -11.49 17.73
N THR A 559 -23.68 -10.92 17.79
CA THR A 559 -24.50 -10.96 19.00
C THR A 559 -24.82 -12.39 19.39
N LEU A 560 -25.33 -13.21 18.46
CA LEU A 560 -25.70 -14.60 18.73
C LEU A 560 -24.48 -15.44 19.12
N LEU A 561 -23.35 -15.23 18.44
CA LEU A 561 -22.10 -15.93 18.74
C LEU A 561 -21.61 -15.61 20.16
N LEU A 562 -21.53 -14.32 20.50
CA LEU A 562 -21.04 -13.89 21.82
C LEU A 562 -22.01 -14.27 22.94
N VAL A 563 -23.32 -14.22 22.70
CA VAL A 563 -24.34 -14.71 23.65
C VAL A 563 -24.19 -16.20 23.87
N ALA A 564 -24.05 -17.00 22.81
CA ALA A 564 -23.93 -18.46 22.93
C ALA A 564 -22.66 -18.87 23.68
N ILE A 565 -21.52 -18.22 23.41
CA ILE A 565 -20.25 -18.46 24.12
C ILE A 565 -20.38 -18.07 25.60
N THR A 566 -20.96 -16.90 25.88
CA THR A 566 -21.09 -16.41 27.26
C THR A 566 -22.04 -17.28 28.08
N GLN A 567 -23.21 -17.60 27.51
CA GLN A 567 -24.24 -18.34 28.22
C GLN A 567 -23.97 -19.84 28.24
N GLY A 568 -23.20 -20.38 27.29
CA GLY A 568 -22.73 -21.77 27.30
C GLY A 568 -22.03 -22.15 28.59
N ASN A 569 -21.26 -21.22 29.15
CA ASN A 569 -20.55 -21.44 30.40
C ASN A 569 -21.40 -21.25 31.67
N VAL A 570 -22.47 -20.45 31.59
CA VAL A 570 -23.34 -20.19 32.75
C VAL A 570 -24.47 -21.22 32.83
N SER A 571 -25.14 -21.47 31.70
CA SER A 571 -26.31 -22.34 31.61
C SER A 571 -25.93 -23.79 31.26
N GLY A 572 -24.72 -24.02 30.75
CA GLY A 572 -24.23 -25.33 30.30
C GLY A 572 -24.43 -25.55 28.80
N TRP A 573 -23.41 -26.10 28.14
CA TRP A 573 -23.36 -26.28 26.68
C TRP A 573 -24.43 -27.23 26.11
N SER A 574 -24.98 -28.13 26.93
CA SER A 574 -26.06 -29.05 26.56
C SER A 574 -27.45 -28.39 26.56
N THR A 575 -27.56 -27.13 26.98
CA THR A 575 -28.86 -26.45 27.05
C THR A 575 -29.46 -26.31 25.63
N PRO A 576 -30.72 -26.72 25.39
CA PRO A 576 -31.27 -26.87 24.03
C PRO A 576 -31.22 -25.64 23.14
N TRP A 577 -31.15 -24.43 23.70
CA TRP A 577 -31.13 -23.19 22.94
C TRP A 577 -29.72 -22.70 22.57
N ILE A 578 -28.64 -23.29 23.11
CA ILE A 578 -27.26 -22.83 22.89
C ILE A 578 -26.65 -23.37 21.58
N PRO A 579 -26.70 -24.69 21.29
CA PRO A 579 -26.21 -25.21 20.00
C PRO A 579 -26.90 -24.60 18.78
N PRO A 580 -28.25 -24.41 18.76
CA PRO A 580 -28.90 -23.72 17.65
C PRO A 580 -28.41 -22.28 17.45
N LEU A 581 -28.18 -21.53 18.54
CA LEU A 581 -27.63 -20.17 18.45
C LEU A 581 -26.24 -20.15 17.80
N LEU A 582 -25.36 -21.10 18.15
CA LEU A 582 -24.04 -21.22 17.52
C LEU A 582 -24.16 -21.52 16.03
N VAL A 583 -24.98 -22.50 15.66
CA VAL A 583 -25.17 -22.88 14.24
C VAL A 583 -25.73 -21.69 13.45
N VAL A 584 -26.76 -21.02 13.95
CA VAL A 584 -27.35 -19.84 13.29
C VAL A 584 -26.32 -18.71 13.19
N SER A 585 -25.51 -18.48 14.22
CA SER A 585 -24.48 -17.43 14.19
C SER A 585 -23.43 -17.68 13.10
N VAL A 586 -22.99 -18.94 12.92
CA VAL A 586 -22.03 -19.33 11.89
C VAL A 586 -22.64 -19.24 10.50
N LEU A 587 -23.90 -19.65 10.33
CA LEU A 587 -24.62 -19.52 9.06
C LEU A 587 -24.81 -18.05 8.66
N LEU A 588 -25.18 -17.18 9.61
CA LEU A 588 -25.31 -15.74 9.34
C LEU A 588 -23.96 -15.09 9.02
N LEU A 589 -22.88 -15.51 9.68
CA LEU A 589 -21.53 -15.04 9.36
C LEU A 589 -21.08 -15.48 7.96
N GLY A 590 -21.33 -16.75 7.59
CA GLY A 590 -21.11 -17.24 6.22
C GLY A 590 -21.96 -16.50 5.19
N GLY A 591 -23.22 -16.21 5.52
CA GLY A 591 -24.12 -15.39 4.72
C GLY A 591 -23.62 -13.96 4.53
N PHE A 592 -23.09 -13.34 5.58
CA PHE A 592 -22.44 -12.03 5.50
C PHE A 592 -21.24 -12.05 4.55
N ILE A 593 -20.33 -13.03 4.68
CA ILE A 593 -19.16 -13.16 3.80
C ILE A 593 -19.59 -13.34 2.34
N PHE A 594 -20.57 -14.19 2.08
CA PHE A 594 -21.12 -14.39 0.74
C PHE A 594 -21.76 -13.12 0.18
N TYR A 595 -22.55 -12.42 1.01
CA TYR A 595 -23.20 -11.17 0.64
C TYR A 595 -22.19 -10.06 0.32
N GLN A 596 -21.12 -9.89 1.13
CA GLN A 596 -20.06 -8.92 0.87
C GLN A 596 -19.27 -9.26 -0.41
N ARG A 597 -18.89 -10.52 -0.62
CA ARG A 597 -18.21 -10.95 -1.87
C ARG A 597 -19.06 -10.71 -3.12
N ARG A 598 -20.38 -10.87 -3.01
CA ARG A 598 -21.30 -10.55 -4.11
C ARG A 598 -21.41 -9.04 -4.34
N LEU A 599 -21.39 -8.24 -3.28
CA LEU A 599 -21.39 -6.78 -3.38
C LEU A 599 -20.09 -6.27 -4.04
N GLU A 600 -18.94 -6.90 -3.80
CA GLU A 600 -17.67 -6.56 -4.47
C GLU A 600 -17.72 -6.76 -5.99
N THR A 601 -18.57 -7.66 -6.49
CA THR A 601 -18.78 -7.86 -7.94
C THR A 601 -19.81 -6.91 -8.56
N ASP A 602 -20.55 -6.15 -7.75
CA ASP A 602 -21.60 -5.24 -8.21
C ASP A 602 -21.03 -3.80 -8.34
N PRO A 603 -20.93 -3.23 -9.55
CA PRO A 603 -20.38 -1.88 -9.76
C PRO A 603 -21.25 -0.75 -9.17
N ASP A 604 -22.46 -1.05 -8.70
CA ASP A 604 -23.40 -0.08 -8.14
C ASP A 604 -23.44 -0.02 -6.61
N ARG A 605 -22.71 -0.90 -5.93
CA ARG A 605 -22.78 -1.04 -4.47
C ARG A 605 -21.39 -1.05 -3.82
N ILE A 606 -21.25 -0.30 -2.73
CA ILE A 606 -20.06 -0.24 -1.89
C ILE A 606 -20.23 -1.24 -0.73
N PRO A 607 -19.30 -2.20 -0.55
CA PRO A 607 -19.36 -3.15 0.55
C PRO A 607 -19.25 -2.46 1.91
N LEU A 608 -19.67 -3.15 2.98
CA LEU A 608 -19.52 -2.68 4.35
C LEU A 608 -18.04 -2.55 4.74
N ILE A 609 -17.16 -3.33 4.10
CA ILE A 609 -15.71 -3.35 4.30
C ILE A 609 -15.01 -3.06 2.96
N PRO A 610 -14.88 -1.78 2.53
CA PRO A 610 -14.05 -1.43 1.38
C PRO A 610 -12.56 -1.63 1.69
N GLN A 611 -11.77 -2.01 0.68
CA GLN A 611 -10.32 -2.24 0.83
C GLN A 611 -9.51 -0.99 1.24
N GLU A 612 -10.10 0.20 1.11
CA GLU A 612 -9.42 1.50 1.30
C GLU A 612 -9.65 2.13 2.69
N ASP A 613 -10.60 1.63 3.50
CA ASP A 613 -11.03 2.28 4.74
C ASP A 613 -10.27 1.78 5.99
N GLN A 614 -9.30 2.58 6.46
CA GLN A 614 -8.45 2.27 7.62
C GLN A 614 -9.22 2.20 8.96
N SER A 615 -10.33 2.93 9.11
CA SER A 615 -11.24 2.90 10.27
C SER A 615 -11.90 1.52 10.43
N LEU A 616 -12.26 0.88 9.32
CA LEU A 616 -12.84 -0.46 9.28
C LEU A 616 -11.80 -1.53 9.62
N GLY A 617 -10.55 -1.36 9.18
CA GLY A 617 -9.41 -2.19 9.62
C GLY A 617 -9.21 -2.16 11.14
N GLY A 618 -9.25 -0.96 11.75
CA GLY A 618 -9.21 -0.78 13.20
C GLY A 618 -10.41 -1.41 13.92
N GLY A 619 -11.62 -1.25 13.36
CA GLY A 619 -12.85 -1.87 13.87
C GLY A 619 -12.80 -3.39 13.85
N LEU A 620 -12.26 -4.00 12.79
CA LEU A 620 -12.06 -5.45 12.67
C LEU A 620 -11.09 -5.98 13.71
N LEU A 621 -9.90 -5.36 13.84
CA LEU A 621 -8.91 -5.75 14.84
C LEU A 621 -9.48 -5.71 16.26
N GLN A 622 -10.26 -4.67 16.57
CA GLN A 622 -10.85 -4.53 17.89
C GLN A 622 -12.04 -5.47 18.12
N THR A 623 -12.80 -5.81 17.08
CA THR A 623 -13.83 -6.86 17.14
C THR A 623 -13.19 -8.20 17.45
N VAL A 624 -12.07 -8.55 16.80
CA VAL A 624 -11.28 -9.75 17.10
C VAL A 624 -10.79 -9.74 18.55
N ASN A 625 -10.29 -8.60 19.03
CA ASN A 625 -9.89 -8.45 20.44
C ASN A 625 -11.06 -8.68 21.42
N ASN A 626 -12.26 -8.18 21.11
CA ASN A 626 -13.44 -8.37 21.95
C ASN A 626 -13.92 -9.83 21.97
N VAL A 627 -13.93 -10.50 20.81
CA VAL A 627 -14.23 -11.94 20.71
C VAL A 627 -13.20 -12.75 21.49
N GLY A 628 -11.91 -12.44 21.31
CA GLY A 628 -10.80 -13.09 22.03
C GLY A 628 -10.90 -12.91 23.54
N ARG A 629 -11.25 -11.70 24.01
CA ARG A 629 -11.49 -11.43 25.45
C ARG A 629 -12.70 -12.21 25.98
N ALA A 630 -13.79 -12.26 25.24
CA ALA A 630 -14.99 -12.99 25.64
C ALA A 630 -14.71 -14.50 25.75
N LEU A 631 -14.05 -15.09 24.74
CA LEU A 631 -13.62 -16.49 24.74
C LEU A 631 -12.60 -16.79 25.84
N GLY A 632 -11.59 -15.94 26.00
CA GLY A 632 -10.55 -16.11 27.01
C GLY A 632 -11.11 -16.07 28.43
N LEU A 633 -11.96 -15.09 28.73
CA LEU A 633 -12.64 -14.99 30.02
C LEU A 633 -13.55 -16.20 30.26
N ALA A 634 -14.31 -16.60 29.24
CA ALA A 634 -15.18 -17.77 29.31
C ALA A 634 -14.36 -19.04 29.65
N ILE A 635 -13.30 -19.34 28.92
CA ILE A 635 -12.48 -20.54 29.14
C ILE A 635 -11.79 -20.48 30.51
N ALA A 636 -11.23 -19.32 30.89
CA ALA A 636 -10.58 -19.15 32.19
C ALA A 636 -11.57 -19.39 33.34
N THR A 637 -12.80 -18.85 33.24
CA THR A 637 -13.85 -19.11 34.22
C THR A 637 -14.24 -20.58 34.25
N ALA A 638 -14.37 -21.25 33.09
CA ALA A 638 -14.69 -22.67 33.03
C ALA A 638 -13.64 -23.54 33.71
N ILE A 639 -12.35 -23.27 33.47
CA ILE A 639 -11.21 -23.93 34.14
C ILE A 639 -11.27 -23.70 35.65
N GLN A 640 -11.48 -22.45 36.06
CA GLN A 640 -11.59 -22.10 37.47
C GLN A 640 -12.74 -22.87 38.14
N THR A 641 -13.95 -22.87 37.57
CA THR A 641 -15.11 -23.56 38.13
C THR A 641 -14.95 -25.07 38.13
N ALA A 642 -14.34 -25.66 37.10
CA ALA A 642 -14.14 -27.11 37.02
C ALA A 642 -13.20 -27.63 38.11
N ILE A 643 -12.23 -26.82 38.54
CA ILE A 643 -11.23 -27.20 39.55
C ILE A 643 -11.66 -26.78 40.96
N ALA A 644 -12.34 -25.64 41.10
CA ALA A 644 -12.78 -25.15 42.39
C ALA A 644 -13.89 -26.02 43.01
N GLY A 645 -14.77 -26.60 42.18
CA GLY A 645 -15.92 -27.38 42.66
C GLY A 645 -16.91 -26.55 43.50
N ASP A 646 -17.99 -27.19 43.95
CA ASP A 646 -19.05 -26.56 44.75
C ASP A 646 -18.78 -26.84 46.25
N THR A 647 -17.96 -26.04 46.93
CA THR A 647 -17.58 -26.32 48.33
C THR A 647 -17.53 -25.09 49.24
N ASN A 648 -18.21 -25.16 50.39
CA ASN A 648 -18.40 -24.06 51.36
C ASN A 648 -17.56 -24.18 52.65
N ASP A 649 -16.53 -25.04 52.71
CA ASP A 649 -15.66 -25.23 53.88
C ASP A 649 -14.19 -24.81 53.62
N GLU A 650 -13.31 -24.80 54.65
CA GLU A 650 -11.88 -24.45 54.54
C GLU A 650 -11.12 -25.21 53.42
N GLN A 651 -11.53 -26.44 53.10
CA GLN A 651 -11.01 -27.20 51.94
C GLN A 651 -11.41 -26.57 50.59
N GLY A 652 -12.59 -25.95 50.51
CA GLY A 652 -13.08 -25.22 49.34
C GLY A 652 -12.25 -23.96 49.04
N SER A 653 -11.70 -23.31 50.05
CA SER A 653 -10.80 -22.15 49.85
C SER A 653 -9.50 -22.55 49.13
N ASN A 654 -8.93 -23.72 49.47
CA ASN A 654 -7.76 -24.26 48.79
C ASN A 654 -8.07 -24.73 47.35
N LEU A 655 -9.23 -25.36 47.13
CA LEU A 655 -9.68 -25.77 45.79
C LEU A 655 -9.95 -24.55 44.90
N TYR A 656 -10.55 -23.49 45.45
CA TYR A 656 -10.76 -22.23 44.75
C TYR A 656 -9.44 -21.56 44.34
N LEU A 657 -8.44 -21.53 45.23
CA LEU A 657 -7.09 -21.04 44.91
C LEU A 657 -6.41 -21.86 43.81
N ASN A 658 -6.59 -23.18 43.82
CA ASN A 658 -6.07 -24.05 42.77
C ASN A 658 -6.74 -23.81 41.42
N GLY A 659 -8.06 -23.58 41.41
CA GLY A 659 -8.81 -23.20 40.20
C GLY A 659 -8.35 -21.86 39.62
N LEU A 660 -8.12 -20.86 40.49
CA LEU A 660 -7.52 -19.58 40.08
C LEU A 660 -6.13 -19.76 39.48
N ARG A 661 -5.25 -20.55 40.13
CA ARG A 661 -3.89 -20.81 39.63
C ARG A 661 -3.91 -21.50 38.27
N ALA A 662 -4.78 -22.49 38.07
CA ALA A 662 -4.90 -23.18 36.79
C ALA A 662 -5.38 -22.25 35.67
N ALA A 663 -6.37 -21.38 35.94
CA ALA A 663 -6.80 -20.36 34.99
C ALA A 663 -5.68 -19.37 34.64
N GLN A 664 -4.84 -18.98 35.60
CA GLN A 664 -3.69 -18.11 35.35
C GLN A 664 -2.59 -18.80 34.53
N TRP A 665 -2.30 -20.07 34.79
CA TRP A 665 -1.36 -20.85 33.97
C TRP A 665 -1.84 -20.99 32.53
N PHE A 666 -3.14 -21.21 32.31
CA PHE A 666 -3.73 -21.21 30.98
C PHE A 666 -3.54 -19.86 30.25
N ASN A 667 -3.84 -18.75 30.94
CA ASN A 667 -3.61 -17.41 30.38
C ASN A 667 -2.13 -17.16 30.06
N PHE A 668 -1.21 -17.62 30.91
CA PHE A 668 0.23 -17.54 30.68
C PHE A 668 0.64 -18.34 29.44
N THR A 669 0.15 -19.57 29.29
CA THR A 669 0.41 -20.39 28.09
C THR A 669 -0.08 -19.71 26.82
N LEU A 670 -1.31 -19.18 26.81
CA LEU A 670 -1.83 -18.43 25.66
C LEU A 670 -0.97 -17.20 25.33
N ALA A 671 -0.51 -16.46 26.33
CA ALA A 671 0.36 -15.30 26.12
C ALA A 671 1.71 -15.71 25.50
N VAL A 672 2.33 -16.79 26.00
CA VAL A 672 3.59 -17.33 25.45
C VAL A 672 3.38 -17.83 24.02
N THR A 673 2.30 -18.56 23.73
CA THR A 673 1.96 -18.99 22.38
C THR A 673 1.76 -17.81 21.44
N GLY A 674 1.08 -16.75 21.90
CA GLY A 674 0.93 -15.51 21.15
C GLY A 674 2.26 -14.84 20.80
N ILE A 675 3.19 -14.78 21.76
CA ILE A 675 4.55 -14.26 21.53
C ILE A 675 5.31 -15.14 20.51
N LEU A 676 5.23 -16.46 20.63
CA LEU A 676 5.89 -17.38 19.69
C LEU A 676 5.32 -17.24 18.27
N LEU A 677 4.00 -17.15 18.12
CA LEU A 677 3.36 -16.89 16.83
C LEU A 677 3.79 -15.54 16.28
N ALA A 678 3.85 -14.49 17.10
CA ALA A 678 4.34 -13.19 16.67
C ALA A 678 5.80 -13.28 16.17
N LEU A 679 6.69 -13.94 16.92
CA LEU A 679 8.10 -14.11 16.54
C LEU A 679 8.31 -14.96 15.28
N VAL A 680 7.40 -15.89 14.98
CA VAL A 680 7.47 -16.76 13.78
C VAL A 680 6.88 -16.04 12.57
N PHE A 681 5.67 -15.51 12.68
CA PHE A 681 4.92 -14.95 11.55
C PHE A 681 5.31 -13.50 11.22
N PHE A 682 5.75 -12.71 12.20
CA PHE A 682 6.27 -11.35 11.94
C PHE A 682 7.76 -11.33 11.64
N ARG A 683 8.41 -12.51 11.52
CA ARG A 683 9.82 -12.61 11.15
C ARG A 683 10.00 -12.22 9.68
N GLY A 684 10.57 -11.04 9.43
CA GLY A 684 10.80 -10.52 8.08
C GLY A 684 9.83 -9.43 7.63
N LEU A 685 8.82 -9.10 8.44
CA LEU A 685 7.99 -7.90 8.21
C LEU A 685 8.82 -6.64 8.50
N GLY A 686 9.00 -5.79 7.47
CA GLY A 686 9.88 -4.62 7.50
C GLY A 686 11.29 -4.85 6.93
N LYS A 687 11.57 -6.05 6.39
CA LYS A 687 12.68 -6.26 5.45
C LYS A 687 12.16 -6.14 4.02
N SER A 688 11.95 -4.91 3.57
CA SER A 688 11.80 -4.56 2.16
C SER A 688 12.33 -3.15 1.98
#